data_AF-A0A2R7QIT4-F1
#
_entry.id   AF-A0A2R7QIT4-F1
#
_cell.length_a   1.000
_cell.length_b   1.000
_cell.length_c   1.000
_cell.angle_alpha   90.00
_cell.angle_beta   90.00
_cell.angle_gamma   90.00
#
_symmetry.space_group_name_H-M   'P 1'
#
loop_
_entity.id
_entity.type
_entity.pdbx_description
1 polymer ?
#
loop_
_entity_poly.entity_id
_entity_poly.type
_entity_poly.pdbx_seq_one_letter_code
_entity_poly.pdbx_strand_id
1 'polypeptide(L)'
;MAALAAGSLLLASPGVAYADDIYNTLPMTVDSVSKIMPLNAGGADGTTTLALATKDGDGKSGCNLQGQTTLKLEIVSDQPTVATVSPSETTFTSCGFTQPLTIKPLTGGSTNITARIVGNTTGYSFNTGPAAFIVNVIAAAPANTPPSLVITGPTLGGSSAKGSVPAAVCNVTDKEDNPPSFLATLSAITGPDSADGIGTQEATCYYKDSGGIEVSSSVTYNIIDATAPLISYTLTPANPDGLAGWYRNAVQLTWTVTEADSPFSVRKEGCVDRLIEADQAATSYSCSATSSGGIATWETAPIKKDGTAPTVEYTSATGTLGKNGWYTSAVDALFTGTDTMSGLATDTQTVTSIGQGSVKVYSPAFTDNAGNTTDARADSDTFQIDWTAPRVALSGASPASPNDYGWYNTDVVATFSGFDETSGLQSEATQEETSNGEGAAVKVDSPAFEDVAGNLSAVGADSATYKIDKTAPKVTSTVLSGTTGANGWYTSDVVVDFTGSDQLSGLLSAPATQSVSSSGEGLVDVRSPIFEDYAGNATEEGAVTASFKIDKTAPEAEFSSAVTSGYYGSTAPKPTCIASDGGSGMDGSCIVYGYSTSVGKHKLTATATDLAGNKTTITQEYEVLAWTIKGFYQPIDMDGVFNTVKGGSTVPAKFEVFAGDSEITDASLMAFTAFKITCSAGVVTDEIETLATAGSTILRYDAIGGQFVYNWKTPTGAGTCYKLVMTAKDGSSISANFKLK
;
A
#
# COMPACT_ATOMS: atom_id res chain seq x y z
N MET A 1 125.17 -29.30 62.25
CA MET A 1 125.16 -29.26 63.73
C MET A 1 126.57 -28.88 64.20
N ALA A 2 126.66 -28.07 65.24
CA ALA A 2 127.90 -27.50 65.79
C ALA A 2 128.95 -28.55 66.19
N ALA A 3 130.24 -28.19 66.16
CA ALA A 3 131.09 -28.16 67.37
C ALA A 3 132.56 -27.84 67.06
N LEU A 4 133.02 -26.78 67.74
CA LEU A 4 134.27 -26.60 68.49
C LEU A 4 135.65 -26.90 67.86
N ALA A 5 136.44 -25.82 67.94
CA ALA A 5 137.89 -25.73 67.86
C ALA A 5 138.65 -26.58 68.90
N ALA A 6 139.91 -26.87 68.60
CA ALA A 6 141.01 -26.73 69.56
C ALA A 6 142.36 -26.76 68.82
N GLY A 7 143.10 -25.66 68.87
CA GLY A 7 144.55 -25.66 68.62
C GLY A 7 145.32 -25.98 69.89
N SER A 8 146.55 -26.47 69.74
CA SER A 8 147.74 -26.28 70.59
C SER A 8 148.85 -27.17 70.03
N LEU A 9 149.95 -26.67 69.48
CA LEU A 9 151.05 -25.86 70.04
C LEU A 9 152.12 -26.72 70.77
N LEU A 10 153.36 -26.65 70.23
CA LEU A 10 154.68 -26.71 70.89
C LEU A 10 155.25 -28.06 71.39
N LEU A 11 156.37 -28.49 70.77
CA LEU A 11 157.76 -28.41 71.28
C LEU A 11 158.64 -29.57 70.80
N ALA A 12 159.70 -29.21 70.08
CA ALA A 12 160.77 -30.09 69.65
C ALA A 12 161.56 -30.64 70.86
N SER A 13 161.77 -31.95 70.85
CA SER A 13 162.69 -32.70 71.72
C SER A 13 163.68 -33.45 70.81
N PRO A 14 164.87 -33.87 71.31
CA PRO A 14 166.03 -34.21 70.48
C PRO A 14 165.72 -35.28 69.44
N GLY A 15 166.09 -35.01 68.18
CA GLY A 15 165.80 -35.86 67.03
C GLY A 15 166.33 -37.28 67.21
N VAL A 16 165.41 -38.24 67.28
CA VAL A 16 165.70 -39.67 67.18
C VAL A 16 166.19 -39.91 65.75
N ALA A 17 167.46 -40.31 65.60
CA ALA A 17 167.95 -40.76 64.30
C ALA A 17 167.20 -42.05 63.94
N TYR A 18 166.44 -42.02 62.85
CA TYR A 18 165.79 -43.20 62.29
C TYR A 18 166.78 -43.98 61.42
N ALA A 19 166.65 -45.30 61.43
CA ALA A 19 167.41 -46.25 60.62
C ALA A 19 167.11 -46.04 59.13
N ASP A 20 165.91 -46.38 58.66
CA ASP A 20 165.51 -46.22 57.27
C ASP A 20 164.08 -45.63 57.17
N ASP A 21 163.73 -45.04 56.02
CA ASP A 21 162.43 -44.39 55.77
C ASP A 21 161.51 -45.32 54.94
N ILE A 22 160.24 -45.50 55.35
CA ILE A 22 159.19 -46.10 54.52
C ILE A 22 158.46 -44.99 53.78
N TYR A 23 158.35 -45.12 52.46
CA TYR A 23 157.72 -44.13 51.58
C TYR A 23 156.79 -44.77 50.56
N ASN A 24 155.82 -44.00 50.04
CA ASN A 24 155.03 -44.41 48.87
C ASN A 24 155.63 -43.85 47.57
N THR A 25 155.41 -44.55 46.46
CA THR A 25 155.90 -44.15 45.13
C THR A 25 154.98 -43.18 44.39
N LEU A 26 153.92 -42.63 45.02
CA LEU A 26 153.14 -41.58 44.34
C LEU A 26 154.06 -40.42 43.99
N PRO A 27 153.96 -39.85 42.78
CA PRO A 27 154.72 -38.66 42.43
C PRO A 27 154.32 -37.51 43.38
N MET A 28 155.30 -36.78 43.91
CA MET A 28 155.02 -35.55 44.64
C MET A 28 154.49 -34.50 43.65
N THR A 29 153.39 -33.84 43.99
CA THR A 29 153.01 -32.60 43.33
C THR A 29 153.89 -31.48 43.89
N VAL A 30 154.41 -30.63 42.98
CA VAL A 30 155.53 -29.67 43.19
C VAL A 30 155.33 -28.66 44.33
N ASP A 31 154.12 -28.57 44.90
CA ASP A 31 153.75 -27.54 45.89
C ASP A 31 152.89 -28.07 47.05
N SER A 32 153.11 -29.32 47.48
CA SER A 32 152.34 -29.88 48.61
C SER A 32 153.19 -30.65 49.61
N VAL A 33 152.88 -30.45 50.89
CA VAL A 33 153.52 -31.13 52.04
C VAL A 33 153.02 -32.59 52.17
N SER A 34 152.02 -33.01 51.38
CA SER A 34 151.43 -34.37 51.38
C SER A 34 150.85 -34.73 50.00
N LYS A 35 151.04 -35.97 49.54
CA LYS A 35 150.67 -36.44 48.20
C LYS A 35 149.15 -36.73 48.10
N ILE A 36 148.48 -36.47 46.97
CA ILE A 36 147.02 -36.64 46.78
C ILE A 36 146.69 -37.50 45.55
N MET A 37 145.66 -38.37 45.64
CA MET A 37 145.12 -39.25 44.59
C MET A 37 143.62 -38.94 44.31
N PRO A 38 143.26 -38.32 43.16
CA PRO A 38 141.86 -38.07 42.81
C PRO A 38 141.18 -39.26 42.12
N LEU A 39 139.91 -39.54 42.47
CA LEU A 39 139.07 -40.64 41.97
C LEU A 39 137.59 -40.19 41.83
N ASN A 40 136.70 -41.02 41.24
CA ASN A 40 135.25 -40.78 41.10
C ASN A 40 134.44 -41.90 41.78
N ALA A 41 133.29 -41.59 42.40
CA ALA A 41 132.50 -42.58 43.14
C ALA A 41 131.99 -43.69 42.20
N GLY A 42 132.32 -44.95 42.48
CA GLY A 42 132.02 -46.09 41.59
C GLY A 42 132.92 -46.19 40.34
N GLY A 43 133.98 -45.38 40.25
CA GLY A 43 134.98 -45.40 39.18
C GLY A 43 136.09 -46.44 39.38
N ALA A 44 137.18 -46.33 38.59
CA ALA A 44 138.32 -47.23 38.66
C ALA A 44 139.16 -47.06 39.93
N ASP A 45 139.79 -48.15 40.42
CA ASP A 45 140.67 -48.16 41.59
C ASP A 45 142.01 -47.44 41.29
N GLY A 46 142.54 -46.69 42.27
CA GLY A 46 143.87 -46.08 42.22
C GLY A 46 144.96 -47.02 42.78
N THR A 47 146.23 -46.80 42.42
CA THR A 47 147.34 -47.67 42.85
C THR A 47 148.62 -46.90 43.22
N THR A 48 149.37 -47.37 44.22
CA THR A 48 150.74 -46.93 44.55
C THR A 48 151.56 -48.07 45.15
N THR A 49 152.84 -47.87 45.48
CA THR A 49 153.70 -48.90 46.11
C THR A 49 154.39 -48.32 47.34
N LEU A 50 154.42 -49.07 48.45
CA LEU A 50 155.30 -48.80 49.59
C LEU A 50 156.66 -49.44 49.40
N ALA A 51 157.71 -48.68 49.68
CA ALA A 51 159.09 -49.11 49.61
C ALA A 51 159.89 -48.55 50.79
N LEU A 52 161.05 -49.15 51.03
CA LEU A 52 161.99 -48.71 52.06
C LEU A 52 163.18 -48.04 51.39
N ALA A 53 163.56 -46.84 51.87
CA ALA A 53 164.75 -46.11 51.43
C ALA A 53 165.78 -46.08 52.57
N THR A 54 167.02 -46.47 52.27
CA THR A 54 168.08 -46.57 53.29
C THR A 54 168.58 -45.20 53.75
N LYS A 55 168.90 -45.03 55.03
CA LYS A 55 169.39 -43.74 55.57
C LYS A 55 170.58 -43.93 56.53
N ASP A 56 171.76 -43.51 56.09
CA ASP A 56 173.02 -43.73 56.84
C ASP A 56 173.23 -42.73 58.01
N GLY A 57 172.35 -42.76 59.01
CA GLY A 57 172.35 -41.81 60.14
C GLY A 57 172.33 -42.41 61.55
N ASP A 58 172.23 -43.73 61.67
CA ASP A 58 171.98 -44.43 62.95
C ASP A 58 173.21 -45.18 63.50
N GLY A 59 174.39 -44.92 62.93
CA GLY A 59 175.65 -45.58 63.29
C GLY A 59 175.89 -46.91 62.57
N LYS A 60 175.00 -47.34 61.67
CA LYS A 60 175.19 -48.49 60.78
C LYS A 60 174.99 -48.07 59.33
N SER A 61 176.01 -48.24 58.50
CA SER A 61 175.87 -47.96 57.07
C SER A 61 175.13 -49.09 56.36
N GLY A 62 174.16 -48.71 55.55
CA GLY A 62 173.32 -49.58 54.74
C GLY A 62 172.15 -50.19 55.50
N CYS A 63 171.35 -50.96 54.74
CA CYS A 63 170.08 -51.56 55.15
C CYS A 63 170.03 -52.11 56.59
N ASN A 64 169.06 -51.61 57.37
CA ASN A 64 168.87 -52.04 58.76
C ASN A 64 168.06 -53.35 58.91
N LEU A 65 167.55 -53.92 57.81
CA LEU A 65 166.95 -55.25 57.77
C LEU A 65 168.00 -56.29 57.33
N GLN A 66 168.71 -56.89 58.30
CA GLN A 66 169.60 -58.03 58.05
C GLN A 66 168.79 -59.33 58.07
N GLY A 67 169.04 -60.25 57.13
CA GLY A 67 168.16 -61.32 56.63
C GLY A 67 167.48 -62.32 57.58
N GLN A 68 167.40 -62.06 58.89
CA GLN A 68 166.48 -62.71 59.83
C GLN A 68 165.63 -61.72 60.66
N THR A 69 165.68 -60.42 60.35
CA THR A 69 164.92 -59.36 61.03
C THR A 69 163.83 -58.79 60.12
N THR A 70 162.72 -58.31 60.70
CA THR A 70 161.49 -57.95 59.98
C THR A 70 160.87 -56.66 60.51
N LEU A 71 160.23 -55.91 59.62
CA LEU A 71 159.44 -54.72 59.93
C LEU A 71 158.02 -54.91 59.39
N LYS A 72 157.05 -55.13 60.27
CA LYS A 72 155.63 -55.25 59.94
C LYS A 72 154.93 -53.90 60.05
N LEU A 73 154.23 -53.51 58.98
CA LEU A 73 153.45 -52.29 58.88
C LEU A 73 151.97 -52.60 58.71
N GLU A 74 151.12 -51.79 59.34
CA GLU A 74 149.69 -51.71 59.08
C GLU A 74 149.41 -50.45 58.25
N ILE A 75 148.55 -50.56 57.23
CA ILE A 75 148.18 -49.51 56.28
C ILE A 75 146.68 -49.27 56.39
N VAL A 76 146.29 -48.04 56.73
CA VAL A 76 144.91 -47.71 57.10
C VAL A 76 144.42 -46.50 56.32
N SER A 77 143.16 -46.57 55.87
CA SER A 77 142.36 -45.43 55.41
C SER A 77 141.55 -44.88 56.59
N ASP A 78 141.63 -43.58 56.86
CA ASP A 78 140.90 -42.95 57.96
C ASP A 78 139.38 -42.80 57.73
N GLN A 79 138.92 -42.93 56.48
CA GLN A 79 137.51 -42.93 56.08
C GLN A 79 137.26 -44.02 55.03
N PRO A 80 137.13 -45.30 55.45
CA PRO A 80 136.96 -46.42 54.53
C PRO A 80 135.65 -46.38 53.72
N THR A 81 134.66 -45.58 54.13
CA THR A 81 133.43 -45.35 53.36
C THR A 81 133.64 -44.44 52.16
N VAL A 82 134.71 -43.65 52.13
CA VAL A 82 135.12 -42.82 50.99
C VAL A 82 136.02 -43.64 50.06
N ALA A 83 137.09 -44.21 50.59
CA ALA A 83 137.95 -45.14 49.87
C ALA A 83 138.64 -46.16 50.80
N THR A 84 138.80 -47.40 50.32
CA THR A 84 139.49 -48.48 51.06
C THR A 84 140.87 -48.75 50.48
N VAL A 85 141.81 -49.26 51.29
CA VAL A 85 143.20 -49.60 50.87
C VAL A 85 143.48 -51.10 51.08
N SER A 86 144.24 -51.72 50.17
CA SER A 86 144.63 -53.13 50.24
C SER A 86 146.05 -53.39 49.68
N PRO A 87 146.89 -54.25 50.30
CA PRO A 87 146.64 -54.92 51.58
C PRO A 87 146.76 -53.97 52.77
N SER A 88 146.07 -54.27 53.87
CA SER A 88 146.07 -53.46 55.09
C SER A 88 147.23 -53.78 56.05
N GLU A 89 148.02 -54.82 55.77
CA GLU A 89 149.26 -55.12 56.48
C GLU A 89 150.33 -55.62 55.49
N THR A 90 151.59 -55.35 55.79
CA THR A 90 152.72 -55.89 55.03
C THR A 90 153.95 -56.07 55.93
N THR A 91 154.86 -56.99 55.58
CA THR A 91 156.08 -57.25 56.35
C THR A 91 157.30 -57.10 55.45
N PHE A 92 158.11 -56.09 55.73
CA PHE A 92 159.39 -55.87 55.08
C PHE A 92 160.43 -56.80 55.71
N THR A 93 161.02 -57.68 54.89
CA THR A 93 162.06 -58.64 55.27
C THR A 93 163.44 -58.27 54.71
N SER A 94 163.48 -57.32 53.78
CA SER A 94 164.70 -56.78 53.19
C SER A 94 164.44 -55.36 52.66
N CYS A 95 165.49 -54.56 52.46
CA CYS A 95 165.35 -53.21 51.93
C CYS A 95 164.93 -53.14 50.45
N GLY A 96 165.08 -54.24 49.70
CA GLY A 96 164.56 -54.34 48.32
C GLY A 96 163.08 -54.75 48.25
N PHE A 97 162.45 -55.07 49.37
CA PHE A 97 161.04 -55.44 49.41
C PHE A 97 160.17 -54.22 49.10
N THR A 98 159.19 -54.39 48.23
CA THR A 98 158.18 -53.36 47.92
C THR A 98 156.79 -53.97 47.99
N GLN A 99 155.81 -53.18 48.45
CA GLN A 99 154.43 -53.60 48.61
C GLN A 99 153.50 -52.74 47.75
N PRO A 100 152.91 -53.25 46.66
CA PRO A 100 151.84 -52.57 45.95
C PRO A 100 150.60 -52.37 46.83
N LEU A 101 149.95 -51.20 46.70
CA LEU A 101 148.70 -50.80 47.34
C LEU A 101 147.64 -50.46 46.27
N THR A 102 146.41 -50.92 46.48
CA THR A 102 145.22 -50.57 45.69
C THR A 102 144.22 -49.78 46.54
N ILE A 103 143.65 -48.72 45.97
CA ILE A 103 142.72 -47.78 46.60
C ILE A 103 141.39 -47.81 45.83
N LYS A 104 140.30 -48.21 46.49
CA LYS A 104 138.99 -48.32 45.84
C LYS A 104 138.05 -47.17 46.21
N PRO A 105 137.57 -46.33 45.26
CA PRO A 105 136.70 -45.19 45.54
C PRO A 105 135.22 -45.60 45.62
N LEU A 106 134.53 -45.23 46.69
CA LEU A 106 133.15 -45.66 46.96
C LEU A 106 132.15 -44.51 46.86
N THR A 107 132.34 -43.44 47.64
CA THR A 107 131.37 -42.34 47.76
C THR A 107 132.11 -41.01 47.79
N GLY A 108 131.47 -39.94 47.29
CA GLY A 108 132.11 -38.62 47.23
C GLY A 108 132.59 -38.12 48.60
N GLY A 109 133.86 -37.70 48.71
CA GLY A 109 134.53 -37.37 49.97
C GLY A 109 136.07 -37.35 49.89
N SER A 110 136.78 -37.20 51.02
CA SER A 110 138.26 -37.23 51.12
C SER A 110 138.75 -38.13 52.27
N THR A 111 139.87 -38.86 52.10
CA THR A 111 140.45 -39.75 53.13
C THR A 111 141.98 -39.82 53.10
N ASN A 112 142.66 -39.97 54.25
CA ASN A 112 144.11 -40.20 54.34
C ASN A 112 144.47 -41.68 54.49
N ILE A 113 145.48 -42.11 53.73
CA ILE A 113 146.15 -43.40 53.86
C ILE A 113 147.47 -43.20 54.62
N THR A 114 147.69 -43.95 55.71
CA THR A 114 148.94 -43.89 56.51
C THR A 114 149.49 -45.28 56.79
N ALA A 115 150.81 -45.39 57.02
CA ALA A 115 151.47 -46.63 57.43
C ALA A 115 152.01 -46.51 58.86
N ARG A 116 151.79 -47.52 59.69
CA ARG A 116 152.21 -47.58 61.09
C ARG A 116 152.96 -48.87 61.37
N ILE A 117 154.05 -48.79 62.11
CA ILE A 117 154.82 -49.98 62.53
C ILE A 117 154.01 -50.74 63.59
N VAL A 118 153.73 -52.02 63.31
CA VAL A 118 153.02 -52.94 64.23
C VAL A 118 153.89 -54.11 64.69
N GLY A 119 155.08 -54.29 64.11
CA GLY A 119 156.09 -55.21 64.61
C GLY A 119 157.48 -54.87 64.07
N ASN A 120 158.51 -54.95 64.89
CA ASN A 120 159.88 -54.65 64.48
C ASN A 120 160.88 -55.50 65.26
N THR A 121 161.60 -56.37 64.58
CA THR A 121 162.61 -57.25 65.19
C THR A 121 164.05 -56.82 64.91
N THR A 122 164.28 -55.66 64.28
CA THR A 122 165.62 -55.19 63.90
C THR A 122 166.39 -54.55 65.06
N GLY A 123 165.68 -54.03 66.07
CA GLY A 123 166.25 -53.20 67.13
C GLY A 123 166.45 -51.72 66.77
N TYR A 124 166.16 -51.31 65.53
CA TYR A 124 166.30 -49.92 65.05
C TYR A 124 164.95 -49.27 64.74
N SER A 125 164.80 -47.96 64.90
CA SER A 125 163.55 -47.23 64.63
C SER A 125 163.42 -46.84 63.17
N PHE A 126 162.30 -47.15 62.50
CA PHE A 126 162.02 -46.72 61.12
C PHE A 126 161.03 -45.56 61.08
N ASN A 127 161.12 -44.70 60.08
CA ASN A 127 160.20 -43.57 59.90
C ASN A 127 159.15 -43.88 58.83
N THR A 128 157.88 -43.90 59.21
CA THR A 128 156.77 -44.18 58.28
C THR A 128 156.01 -42.94 57.81
N GLY A 129 156.42 -41.74 58.23
CA GLY A 129 155.78 -40.48 57.81
C GLY A 129 155.69 -40.31 56.28
N PRO A 130 156.76 -40.58 55.51
CA PRO A 130 156.74 -40.47 54.04
C PRO A 130 155.82 -41.46 53.32
N ALA A 131 155.25 -42.44 54.02
CA ALA A 131 154.30 -43.39 53.45
C ALA A 131 152.88 -42.81 53.26
N ALA A 132 152.54 -41.69 53.92
CA ALA A 132 151.18 -41.15 53.93
C ALA A 132 150.77 -40.40 52.64
N PHE A 133 149.48 -40.49 52.26
CA PHE A 133 148.87 -39.73 51.13
C PHE A 133 147.33 -39.62 51.25
N ILE A 134 146.70 -38.66 50.55
CA ILE A 134 145.24 -38.36 50.57
C ILE A 134 144.53 -38.91 49.33
N VAL A 135 143.25 -39.29 49.41
CA VAL A 135 142.39 -39.73 48.30
C VAL A 135 141.08 -38.90 48.25
N ASN A 136 140.68 -38.36 47.09
CA ASN A 136 139.44 -37.55 46.90
C ASN A 136 138.46 -38.14 45.88
N VAL A 137 137.13 -38.08 46.11
CA VAL A 137 136.05 -38.74 45.30
C VAL A 137 134.82 -37.80 45.00
N ILE A 138 134.14 -37.87 43.83
CA ILE A 138 132.98 -37.00 43.35
C ILE A 138 131.66 -37.81 42.99
N ALA A 139 130.40 -37.22 43.01
CA ALA A 139 129.01 -37.84 42.85
C ALA A 139 128.12 -37.44 41.58
N ALA A 140 126.88 -38.01 41.32
CA ALA A 140 126.02 -37.94 40.05
C ALA A 140 124.50 -37.42 40.13
N ALA A 141 123.70 -37.22 39.02
CA ALA A 141 122.39 -36.42 38.89
C ALA A 141 121.06 -37.07 38.21
N PRO A 142 119.78 -36.50 38.26
CA PRO A 142 118.41 -37.11 37.87
C PRO A 142 117.54 -36.61 36.60
N ALA A 143 116.30 -37.16 36.27
CA ALA A 143 115.48 -37.09 34.95
C ALA A 143 113.91 -36.68 34.93
N ASN A 144 113.22 -36.40 33.76
CA ASN A 144 111.83 -35.74 33.50
C ASN A 144 110.73 -36.50 32.62
N THR A 145 109.38 -36.19 32.66
CA THR A 145 108.23 -36.86 31.88
C THR A 145 107.25 -35.94 31.05
N PRO A 146 106.40 -36.44 30.08
CA PRO A 146 105.53 -35.62 29.16
C PRO A 146 104.07 -35.27 29.60
N PRO A 147 103.48 -34.14 29.11
CA PRO A 147 102.12 -33.68 29.42
C PRO A 147 100.99 -34.32 28.59
N SER A 148 99.74 -34.25 29.08
CA SER A 148 98.49 -34.67 28.39
C SER A 148 97.52 -33.50 28.16
N LEU A 149 96.80 -33.51 27.03
CA LEU A 149 95.95 -32.41 26.57
C LEU A 149 94.54 -32.91 26.18
N VAL A 150 93.50 -32.33 26.78
CA VAL A 150 92.08 -32.65 26.49
C VAL A 150 91.29 -31.37 26.22
N ILE A 151 90.52 -31.35 25.11
CA ILE A 151 89.60 -30.26 24.80
C ILE A 151 88.22 -30.58 25.39
N THR A 152 87.68 -29.66 26.20
CA THR A 152 86.29 -29.73 26.72
C THR A 152 85.44 -28.61 26.13
N GLY A 153 84.12 -28.80 26.08
CA GLY A 153 83.18 -27.87 25.46
C GLY A 153 82.51 -28.53 24.25
N PRO A 154 82.94 -28.24 23.01
CA PRO A 154 82.43 -28.91 21.82
C PRO A 154 82.86 -30.39 21.79
N THR A 155 81.96 -31.26 21.33
CA THR A 155 82.22 -32.67 21.10
C THR A 155 82.61 -32.91 19.64
N LEU A 156 83.48 -33.88 19.37
CA LEU A 156 83.90 -34.23 18.02
C LEU A 156 82.69 -34.65 17.17
N GLY A 157 82.46 -33.94 16.07
CA GLY A 157 81.30 -34.14 15.19
C GLY A 157 79.96 -33.69 15.78
N GLY A 158 79.96 -33.11 16.98
CA GLY A 158 78.76 -32.58 17.62
C GLY A 158 78.21 -31.37 16.88
N SER A 159 76.90 -31.16 17.01
CA SER A 159 76.21 -29.99 16.47
C SER A 159 75.62 -29.15 17.60
N SER A 160 75.71 -27.84 17.50
CA SER A 160 75.10 -26.90 18.45
C SER A 160 74.45 -25.76 17.69
N ALA A 161 73.29 -25.30 18.16
CA ALA A 161 72.64 -24.13 17.59
C ALA A 161 73.57 -22.91 17.67
N LYS A 162 73.50 -22.03 16.67
CA LYS A 162 74.18 -20.73 16.68
C LYS A 162 73.92 -20.00 18.01
N GLY A 163 74.96 -19.44 18.61
CA GLY A 163 74.90 -18.79 19.93
C GLY A 163 74.85 -19.72 21.14
N SER A 164 74.73 -21.03 20.96
CA SER A 164 74.71 -22.05 22.04
C SER A 164 75.93 -22.98 22.05
N VAL A 165 76.95 -22.67 21.26
CA VAL A 165 78.20 -23.45 21.19
C VAL A 165 78.97 -23.27 22.52
N PRO A 166 79.23 -24.35 23.29
CA PRO A 166 80.05 -24.25 24.50
C PRO A 166 81.47 -23.79 24.18
N ALA A 167 82.06 -22.97 25.05
CA ALA A 167 83.43 -22.50 24.86
C ALA A 167 84.43 -23.69 24.86
N ALA A 168 85.28 -23.76 23.83
CA ALA A 168 86.32 -24.78 23.73
C ALA A 168 87.49 -24.43 24.67
N VAL A 169 87.73 -25.27 25.67
CA VAL A 169 88.78 -25.09 26.69
C VAL A 169 89.81 -26.19 26.58
N CYS A 170 91.08 -25.81 26.50
CA CYS A 170 92.24 -26.68 26.58
C CYS A 170 92.55 -26.97 28.06
N ASN A 171 92.38 -28.22 28.48
CA ASN A 171 92.81 -28.67 29.81
C ASN A 171 94.09 -29.48 29.66
N VAL A 172 95.17 -28.97 30.26
CA VAL A 172 96.47 -29.64 30.30
C VAL A 172 96.61 -30.33 31.65
N THR A 173 97.16 -31.53 31.65
CA THR A 173 97.58 -32.24 32.87
C THR A 173 99.02 -32.70 32.70
N ASP A 174 99.87 -32.37 33.65
CA ASP A 174 101.26 -32.81 33.72
C ASP A 174 101.56 -33.18 35.18
N LYS A 175 102.43 -34.17 35.38
CA LYS A 175 102.66 -34.75 36.71
C LYS A 175 103.69 -33.95 37.51
N GLU A 176 104.58 -33.22 36.85
CA GLU A 176 105.70 -32.51 37.45
C GLU A 176 105.47 -30.98 37.49
N ASP A 177 104.75 -30.44 36.51
CA ASP A 177 104.44 -29.02 36.37
C ASP A 177 102.93 -28.78 36.54
N ASN A 178 102.50 -27.88 37.42
CA ASN A 178 101.07 -27.58 37.63
C ASN A 178 100.53 -26.71 36.47
N PRO A 179 99.96 -27.27 35.38
CA PRO A 179 99.80 -26.54 34.13
C PRO A 179 98.42 -25.86 34.06
N PRO A 180 98.28 -24.78 33.27
CA PRO A 180 97.05 -24.00 33.20
C PRO A 180 95.98 -24.63 32.28
N SER A 181 94.72 -24.24 32.48
CA SER A 181 93.66 -24.35 31.47
C SER A 181 93.47 -23.03 30.73
N PHE A 182 93.28 -23.06 29.41
CA PHE A 182 93.13 -21.85 28.57
C PHE A 182 92.17 -22.09 27.39
N LEU A 183 91.75 -21.03 26.69
CA LEU A 183 90.83 -21.15 25.55
C LEU A 183 91.53 -21.73 24.31
N ALA A 184 90.85 -22.60 23.59
CA ALA A 184 91.33 -23.14 22.33
C ALA A 184 91.34 -22.05 21.23
N THR A 185 92.26 -22.18 20.27
CA THR A 185 92.27 -21.34 19.07
C THR A 185 91.22 -21.87 18.10
N LEU A 186 90.30 -21.01 17.65
CA LEU A 186 89.22 -21.38 16.72
C LEU A 186 89.60 -21.09 15.26
N SER A 187 89.27 -22.00 14.35
CA SER A 187 89.34 -21.76 12.91
C SER A 187 88.27 -20.77 12.44
N ALA A 188 88.37 -20.29 11.20
CA ALA A 188 87.20 -19.72 10.52
C ALA A 188 86.10 -20.78 10.40
N ILE A 189 84.84 -20.34 10.46
CA ILE A 189 83.69 -21.19 10.17
C ILE A 189 83.66 -21.45 8.66
N THR A 190 83.41 -22.68 8.25
CA THR A 190 83.41 -23.10 6.84
C THR A 190 82.09 -23.80 6.50
N GLY A 191 81.61 -23.65 5.27
CA GLY A 191 80.33 -24.21 4.84
C GLY A 191 79.52 -23.23 3.98
N PRO A 192 78.36 -23.66 3.43
CA PRO A 192 77.53 -22.83 2.57
C PRO A 192 76.98 -21.58 3.29
N ASP A 193 76.74 -21.67 4.59
CA ASP A 193 76.17 -20.59 5.42
C ASP A 193 77.21 -19.96 6.37
N SER A 194 78.50 -20.08 6.05
CA SER A 194 79.58 -19.59 6.93
C SER A 194 79.56 -18.08 7.14
N ALA A 195 78.97 -17.33 6.19
CA ALA A 195 78.75 -15.89 6.31
C ALA A 195 77.78 -15.54 7.46
N ASP A 196 76.85 -16.45 7.76
CA ASP A 196 75.93 -16.36 8.90
C ASP A 196 76.52 -16.94 10.19
N GLY A 197 77.78 -17.38 10.18
CA GLY A 197 78.39 -18.05 11.33
C GLY A 197 77.84 -19.46 11.57
N ILE A 198 77.33 -20.11 10.53
CA ILE A 198 76.83 -21.49 10.54
C ILE A 198 77.72 -22.36 9.65
N GLY A 199 77.97 -23.59 10.08
CA GLY A 199 78.87 -24.52 9.41
C GLY A 199 79.88 -25.13 10.36
N THR A 200 80.96 -25.63 9.81
CA THR A 200 81.95 -26.41 10.55
C THR A 200 83.06 -25.49 11.07
N GLN A 201 83.42 -25.66 12.34
CA GLN A 201 84.51 -24.96 13.00
C GLN A 201 85.41 -25.96 13.77
N GLU A 202 86.71 -25.71 13.75
CA GLU A 202 87.70 -26.50 14.47
C GLU A 202 88.29 -25.70 15.63
N ALA A 203 88.38 -26.33 16.81
CA ALA A 203 89.07 -25.79 17.97
C ALA A 203 90.38 -26.56 18.20
N THR A 204 91.49 -25.84 18.25
CA THR A 204 92.84 -26.41 18.34
C THR A 204 93.57 -25.93 19.59
N CYS A 205 94.23 -26.86 20.27
CA CYS A 205 95.03 -26.63 21.46
C CYS A 205 96.48 -27.07 21.24
N TYR A 206 97.41 -26.30 21.78
CA TYR A 206 98.85 -26.56 21.73
C TYR A 206 99.48 -26.18 23.07
N TYR A 207 100.33 -27.06 23.63
CA TYR A 207 101.04 -26.79 24.88
C TYR A 207 102.47 -27.36 24.86
N LYS A 208 103.39 -26.64 25.50
CA LYS A 208 104.80 -27.02 25.70
C LYS A 208 105.15 -26.94 27.18
N ASP A 209 105.70 -28.03 27.74
CA ASP A 209 106.12 -28.09 29.15
C ASP A 209 107.47 -27.39 29.41
N SER A 210 107.86 -27.28 30.69
CA SER A 210 109.13 -26.66 31.09
C SER A 210 110.36 -27.48 30.68
N GLY A 211 110.17 -28.78 30.42
CA GLY A 211 111.18 -29.72 29.91
C GLY A 211 111.40 -29.66 28.39
N GLY A 212 110.55 -28.93 27.67
CA GLY A 212 110.62 -28.72 26.23
C GLY A 212 109.82 -29.69 25.37
N ILE A 213 108.96 -30.54 25.95
CA ILE A 213 108.12 -31.51 25.24
C ILE A 213 106.79 -30.85 24.82
N GLU A 214 106.34 -31.10 23.59
CA GLU A 214 105.19 -30.44 22.96
C GLU A 214 104.05 -31.43 22.67
N VAL A 215 102.79 -30.99 22.86
CA VAL A 215 101.58 -31.75 22.52
C VAL A 215 100.53 -30.86 21.86
N SER A 216 99.78 -31.40 20.89
CA SER A 216 98.64 -30.74 20.25
C SER A 216 97.43 -31.66 20.14
N SER A 217 96.24 -31.06 20.11
CA SER A 217 94.96 -31.74 19.90
C SER A 217 93.99 -30.79 19.19
N SER A 218 93.06 -31.32 18.41
CA SER A 218 91.96 -30.54 17.83
C SER A 218 90.62 -31.27 17.89
N VAL A 219 89.53 -30.51 17.84
CA VAL A 219 88.16 -31.02 17.77
C VAL A 219 87.36 -30.21 16.75
N THR A 220 86.73 -30.91 15.82
CA THR A 220 85.85 -30.30 14.80
C THR A 220 84.39 -30.50 15.19
N TYR A 221 83.59 -29.45 15.10
CA TYR A 221 82.16 -29.45 15.43
C TYR A 221 81.38 -28.57 14.45
N ASN A 222 80.05 -28.67 14.49
CA ASN A 222 79.15 -27.94 13.61
C ASN A 222 78.29 -26.94 14.38
N ILE A 223 78.19 -25.74 13.85
CA ILE A 223 77.24 -24.72 14.25
C ILE A 223 76.06 -24.83 13.28
N ILE A 224 74.86 -25.07 13.80
CA ILE A 224 73.65 -25.28 12.98
C ILE A 224 72.65 -24.14 13.17
N ASP A 225 71.85 -23.90 12.15
CA ASP A 225 70.62 -23.14 12.24
C ASP A 225 69.55 -23.98 12.97
N ALA A 226 68.91 -23.42 13.99
CA ALA A 226 67.81 -24.07 14.72
C ALA A 226 66.45 -23.41 14.48
N THR A 227 66.38 -22.34 13.68
CA THR A 227 65.17 -21.56 13.44
C THR A 227 64.69 -21.65 11.99
N ALA A 228 63.43 -22.04 11.81
CA ALA A 228 62.76 -21.91 10.53
C ALA A 228 62.42 -20.42 10.26
N PRO A 229 62.24 -20.01 8.99
CA PRO A 229 61.81 -18.64 8.68
C PRO A 229 60.41 -18.35 9.24
N LEU A 230 60.16 -17.09 9.56
CA LEU A 230 58.84 -16.56 9.92
C LEU A 230 58.27 -15.78 8.74
N ILE A 231 57.01 -16.04 8.41
CA ILE A 231 56.27 -15.33 7.36
C ILE A 231 55.16 -14.52 8.03
N SER A 232 55.02 -13.27 7.60
CA SER A 232 53.86 -12.42 7.92
C SER A 232 53.51 -11.55 6.72
N TYR A 233 52.32 -10.98 6.71
CA TYR A 233 51.94 -10.00 5.70
C TYR A 233 51.21 -8.80 6.31
N THR A 234 51.21 -7.70 5.57
CA THR A 234 50.40 -6.52 5.87
C THR A 234 49.56 -6.15 4.67
N LEU A 235 48.31 -5.73 4.92
CA LEU A 235 47.43 -5.15 3.92
C LEU A 235 47.37 -3.63 4.11
N THR A 236 47.38 -2.88 3.02
CA THR A 236 47.17 -1.42 3.04
C THR A 236 46.09 -1.06 2.03
N PRO A 237 44.87 -0.66 2.46
CA PRO A 237 44.45 -0.52 3.85
C PRO A 237 44.34 -1.86 4.61
N ALA A 238 44.58 -1.83 5.92
CA ALA A 238 44.60 -3.03 6.76
C ALA A 238 43.23 -3.69 6.89
N ASN A 239 42.17 -2.88 6.86
CA ASN A 239 40.79 -3.34 6.92
C ASN A 239 40.09 -3.09 5.58
N PRO A 240 39.19 -3.99 5.16
CA PRO A 240 38.28 -3.76 4.04
C PRO A 240 37.44 -2.48 4.25
N ASP A 241 37.26 -1.71 3.18
CA ASP A 241 36.51 -0.44 3.13
C ASP A 241 35.09 -0.60 2.53
N GLY A 242 34.72 -1.85 2.21
CA GLY A 242 33.39 -2.29 1.83
C GLY A 242 32.72 -3.18 2.88
N LEU A 243 31.54 -3.68 2.53
CA LEU A 243 30.75 -4.57 3.37
C LEU A 243 31.24 -6.02 3.29
N ALA A 244 30.86 -6.83 4.28
CA ALA A 244 31.14 -8.27 4.35
C ALA A 244 32.63 -8.65 4.13
N GLY A 245 33.57 -7.76 4.43
CA GLY A 245 35.01 -7.98 4.24
C GLY A 245 35.51 -7.78 2.81
N TRP A 246 34.77 -7.07 1.95
CA TRP A 246 35.21 -6.68 0.61
C TRP A 246 36.00 -5.38 0.62
N TYR A 247 37.07 -5.33 -0.16
CA TYR A 247 37.72 -4.06 -0.50
C TYR A 247 37.03 -3.44 -1.71
N ARG A 248 36.65 -2.17 -1.64
CA ARG A 248 36.13 -1.40 -2.78
C ARG A 248 37.28 -0.73 -3.53
N ASN A 249 38.19 -0.11 -2.79
CA ASN A 249 39.40 0.47 -3.34
C ASN A 249 40.54 -0.55 -3.45
N ALA A 250 41.62 -0.18 -4.16
CA ALA A 250 42.79 -1.04 -4.30
C ALA A 250 43.44 -1.35 -2.94
N VAL A 251 43.96 -2.57 -2.79
CA VAL A 251 44.65 -3.03 -1.57
C VAL A 251 46.04 -3.54 -1.89
N GLN A 252 47.04 -3.03 -1.18
CA GLN A 252 48.43 -3.47 -1.30
C GLN A 252 48.69 -4.61 -0.30
N LEU A 253 49.11 -5.77 -0.81
CA LEU A 253 49.66 -6.89 -0.05
C LEU A 253 51.18 -6.79 -0.03
N THR A 254 51.78 -6.79 1.16
CA THR A 254 53.23 -6.82 1.37
C THR A 254 53.62 -7.98 2.26
N TRP A 255 54.53 -8.83 1.77
CA TRP A 255 55.06 -9.97 2.51
C TRP A 255 56.34 -9.61 3.24
N THR A 256 56.44 -10.04 4.50
CA THR A 256 57.66 -9.96 5.29
C THR A 256 58.09 -11.38 5.65
N VAL A 257 59.31 -11.75 5.26
CA VAL A 257 59.93 -13.04 5.60
C VAL A 257 61.21 -12.73 6.35
N THR A 258 61.30 -13.21 7.60
CA THR A 258 62.47 -13.04 8.46
C THR A 258 63.02 -14.39 8.86
N GLU A 259 64.33 -14.43 9.10
CA GLU A 259 65.05 -15.57 9.64
C GLU A 259 66.23 -14.96 10.45
N ALA A 260 66.50 -15.48 11.64
CA ALA A 260 67.45 -14.89 12.59
C ALA A 260 68.85 -15.52 12.56
N ASP A 261 68.95 -16.83 12.30
CA ASP A 261 70.17 -17.60 12.46
C ASP A 261 70.97 -17.71 11.14
N SER A 262 70.31 -17.89 10.00
CA SER A 262 70.85 -17.97 8.63
C SER A 262 70.08 -17.14 7.57
N PRO A 263 69.99 -15.79 7.69
CA PRO A 263 69.23 -14.96 6.76
C PRO A 263 69.65 -15.08 5.28
N PHE A 264 70.89 -15.49 4.98
CA PHE A 264 71.35 -15.66 3.59
C PHE A 264 70.94 -17.02 2.98
N SER A 265 70.54 -17.99 3.80
CA SER A 265 70.05 -19.29 3.32
C SER A 265 68.59 -19.24 2.88
N VAL A 266 67.86 -18.16 3.19
CA VAL A 266 66.43 -18.03 2.92
C VAL A 266 66.11 -18.15 1.42
N ARG A 267 65.13 -18.99 1.09
CA ARG A 267 64.52 -19.10 -0.24
C ARG A 267 63.02 -18.89 -0.12
N LYS A 268 62.48 -17.95 -0.90
CA LYS A 268 61.06 -17.56 -0.89
C LYS A 268 60.38 -18.08 -2.14
N GLU A 269 59.13 -18.54 -1.99
CA GLU A 269 58.26 -18.93 -3.08
C GLU A 269 56.86 -18.32 -2.83
N GLY A 270 56.25 -17.74 -3.87
CA GLY A 270 54.92 -17.10 -3.76
C GLY A 270 54.87 -15.75 -3.01
N CYS A 271 55.89 -15.41 -2.21
CA CYS A 271 56.02 -14.19 -1.41
C CYS A 271 56.25 -12.92 -2.25
N VAL A 272 55.31 -12.61 -3.13
CA VAL A 272 55.36 -11.49 -4.06
C VAL A 272 54.41 -10.42 -3.58
N ASP A 273 54.93 -9.23 -3.32
CA ASP A 273 54.12 -8.05 -3.04
C ASP A 273 53.24 -7.72 -4.25
N ARG A 274 51.98 -7.41 -4.00
CA ARG A 274 51.02 -7.13 -5.08
C ARG A 274 50.08 -6.00 -4.69
N LEU A 275 49.84 -5.11 -5.64
CA LEU A 275 48.70 -4.20 -5.61
C LEU A 275 47.51 -4.91 -6.27
N ILE A 276 46.44 -5.10 -5.52
CA ILE A 276 45.20 -5.67 -6.01
C ILE A 276 44.31 -4.50 -6.43
N GLU A 277 44.20 -4.24 -7.73
CA GLU A 277 43.36 -3.17 -8.30
C GLU A 277 42.11 -3.71 -9.00
N ALA A 278 42.24 -4.87 -9.65
CA ALA A 278 41.14 -5.50 -10.35
C ALA A 278 40.18 -6.18 -9.37
N ASP A 279 38.90 -6.16 -9.73
CA ASP A 279 37.88 -6.86 -8.99
C ASP A 279 38.07 -8.37 -9.12
N GLN A 280 37.89 -9.05 -8.00
CA GLN A 280 38.07 -10.48 -7.89
C GLN A 280 37.31 -11.05 -6.70
N ALA A 281 36.83 -12.28 -6.88
CA ALA A 281 36.34 -13.10 -5.80
C ALA A 281 37.45 -13.35 -4.76
N ALA A 282 37.12 -14.05 -3.68
CA ALA A 282 38.11 -14.41 -2.66
C ALA A 282 39.27 -15.22 -3.26
N THR A 283 40.39 -14.55 -3.49
CA THR A 283 41.62 -15.12 -3.99
C THR A 283 42.63 -15.19 -2.86
N SER A 284 43.22 -16.37 -2.64
CA SER A 284 44.23 -16.58 -1.62
C SER A 284 45.63 -16.41 -2.22
N TYR A 285 46.37 -15.41 -1.74
CA TYR A 285 47.80 -15.27 -2.03
C TYR A 285 48.59 -16.04 -0.97
N SER A 286 49.51 -16.90 -1.40
CA SER A 286 50.30 -17.74 -0.50
C SER A 286 51.78 -17.40 -0.57
N CYS A 287 52.45 -17.54 0.57
CA CYS A 287 53.90 -17.38 0.68
C CYS A 287 54.46 -18.57 1.47
N SER A 288 55.54 -19.14 0.96
CA SER A 288 56.34 -20.16 1.63
C SER A 288 57.82 -19.77 1.62
N ALA A 289 58.54 -20.15 2.67
CA ALA A 289 59.95 -19.85 2.81
C ALA A 289 60.69 -21.03 3.44
N THR A 290 61.94 -21.24 3.01
CA THR A 290 62.84 -22.26 3.55
C THR A 290 64.19 -21.64 3.90
N SER A 291 64.85 -22.16 4.92
CA SER A 291 66.24 -21.85 5.32
C SER A 291 66.96 -23.14 5.69
N SER A 292 68.24 -23.04 6.04
CA SER A 292 69.01 -24.16 6.59
C SER A 292 68.43 -24.69 7.91
N GLY A 293 67.68 -23.87 8.67
CA GLY A 293 66.99 -24.23 9.91
C GLY A 293 65.60 -24.85 9.71
N GLY A 294 65.08 -24.90 8.48
CA GLY A 294 63.85 -25.62 8.15
C GLY A 294 62.90 -24.88 7.21
N ILE A 295 61.62 -25.25 7.28
CA ILE A 295 60.56 -24.76 6.40
C ILE A 295 59.54 -23.99 7.24
N ALA A 296 59.19 -22.79 6.80
CA ALA A 296 58.12 -22.00 7.40
C ALA A 296 56.74 -22.64 7.12
N THR A 297 55.82 -22.52 8.06
CA THR A 297 54.40 -22.83 7.80
C THR A 297 53.87 -21.88 6.72
N TRP A 298 53.01 -22.41 5.85
CA TRP A 298 52.39 -21.61 4.80
C TRP A 298 51.53 -20.52 5.40
N GLU A 299 51.68 -19.30 4.89
CA GLU A 299 50.82 -18.17 5.25
C GLU A 299 49.99 -17.77 4.04
N THR A 300 48.70 -17.51 4.25
CA THR A 300 47.76 -17.17 3.18
C THR A 300 46.99 -15.90 3.49
N ALA A 301 46.98 -14.96 2.56
CA ALA A 301 46.19 -13.74 2.61
C ALA A 301 44.98 -13.89 1.66
N PRO A 302 43.77 -14.22 2.16
CA PRO A 302 42.55 -14.20 1.36
C PRO A 302 42.11 -12.76 1.15
N ILE A 303 42.02 -12.33 -0.11
CA ILE A 303 41.59 -10.98 -0.48
C ILE A 303 40.46 -11.11 -1.49
N LYS A 304 39.38 -10.38 -1.25
CA LYS A 304 38.30 -10.17 -2.20
C LYS A 304 38.13 -8.67 -2.42
N LYS A 305 38.03 -8.26 -3.67
CA LYS A 305 37.91 -6.86 -4.06
C LYS A 305 36.77 -6.71 -5.05
N ASP A 306 35.91 -5.74 -4.80
CA ASP A 306 34.88 -5.32 -5.73
C ASP A 306 34.65 -3.82 -5.56
N GLY A 307 35.15 -3.04 -6.52
CA GLY A 307 34.91 -1.60 -6.62
C GLY A 307 33.98 -1.22 -7.77
N THR A 308 33.41 -2.20 -8.47
CA THR A 308 32.48 -1.94 -9.57
C THR A 308 31.08 -1.81 -9.00
N ALA A 309 30.43 -0.66 -9.24
CA ALA A 309 29.05 -0.50 -8.84
C ALA A 309 28.12 -1.41 -9.69
N PRO A 310 27.01 -1.88 -9.12
CA PRO A 310 26.01 -2.61 -9.89
C PRO A 310 25.41 -1.73 -11.01
N THR A 311 24.80 -2.38 -12.00
CA THR A 311 24.01 -1.72 -13.04
C THR A 311 22.52 -1.97 -12.82
N VAL A 312 21.66 -1.11 -13.35
CA VAL A 312 20.20 -1.21 -13.20
C VAL A 312 19.51 -0.90 -14.53
N GLU A 313 18.46 -1.67 -14.85
CA GLU A 313 17.61 -1.45 -16.02
C GLU A 313 16.13 -1.59 -15.67
N TYR A 314 15.28 -0.90 -16.44
CA TYR A 314 13.83 -1.09 -16.40
C TYR A 314 13.45 -2.39 -17.11
N THR A 315 12.61 -3.20 -16.48
CA THR A 315 12.27 -4.54 -16.97
C THR A 315 10.83 -4.63 -17.47
N SER A 316 9.87 -4.18 -16.67
CA SER A 316 8.44 -4.26 -17.00
C SER A 316 7.63 -3.38 -16.07
N ALA A 317 6.34 -3.18 -16.36
CA ALA A 317 5.43 -2.51 -15.46
C ALA A 317 4.07 -3.21 -15.42
N THR A 318 3.36 -3.04 -14.31
CA THR A 318 1.99 -3.55 -14.12
C THR A 318 1.06 -2.44 -13.65
N GLY A 319 -0.18 -2.45 -14.12
CA GLY A 319 -1.23 -1.51 -13.74
C GLY A 319 -2.54 -1.89 -14.41
N THR A 320 -3.63 -1.21 -14.03
CA THR A 320 -4.94 -1.41 -14.68
C THR A 320 -4.94 -0.62 -15.98
N LEU A 321 -4.82 -1.33 -17.11
CA LEU A 321 -4.90 -0.69 -18.42
C LEU A 321 -6.35 -0.28 -18.69
N GLY A 322 -6.55 1.00 -18.96
CA GLY A 322 -7.80 1.54 -19.45
C GLY A 322 -7.88 1.48 -20.97
N LYS A 323 -8.33 2.57 -21.58
CA LYS A 323 -8.42 2.73 -23.03
C LYS A 323 -7.27 3.57 -23.59
N ASN A 324 -7.06 3.48 -24.91
CA ASN A 324 -6.12 4.31 -25.67
C ASN A 324 -4.67 4.33 -25.12
N GLY A 325 -4.23 3.25 -24.45
CA GLY A 325 -2.88 3.16 -23.88
C GLY A 325 -2.69 3.91 -22.56
N TRP A 326 -3.76 4.38 -21.93
CA TRP A 326 -3.74 4.98 -20.60
C TRP A 326 -3.99 3.93 -19.51
N TYR A 327 -3.44 4.16 -18.32
CA TYR A 327 -3.71 3.40 -17.12
C TYR A 327 -4.73 4.13 -16.24
N THR A 328 -5.71 3.39 -15.72
CA THR A 328 -6.72 3.88 -14.75
C THR A 328 -6.36 3.61 -13.30
N SER A 329 -5.09 3.25 -13.06
CA SER A 329 -4.50 3.08 -11.73
C SER A 329 -3.04 3.52 -11.76
N ALA A 330 -2.44 3.60 -10.57
CA ALA A 330 -0.99 3.69 -10.49
C ALA A 330 -0.32 2.50 -11.20
N VAL A 331 0.86 2.78 -11.73
CA VAL A 331 1.70 1.83 -12.45
C VAL A 331 2.89 1.46 -11.57
N ASP A 332 3.06 0.17 -11.35
CA ASP A 332 4.17 -0.41 -10.62
C ASP A 332 5.27 -0.79 -11.62
N ALA A 333 6.36 -0.02 -11.65
CA ALA A 333 7.52 -0.28 -12.51
C ALA A 333 8.54 -1.19 -11.80
N LEU A 334 8.91 -2.30 -12.45
CA LEU A 334 9.90 -3.25 -12.00
C LEU A 334 11.27 -2.93 -12.62
N PHE A 335 12.27 -2.82 -11.76
CA PHE A 335 13.67 -2.63 -12.14
C PHE A 335 14.49 -3.83 -11.69
N THR A 336 15.43 -4.23 -12.54
CA THR A 336 16.36 -5.35 -12.26
C THR A 336 17.77 -4.80 -12.21
N GLY A 337 18.47 -5.11 -11.11
CA GLY A 337 19.88 -4.85 -10.96
C GLY A 337 20.71 -6.04 -11.44
N THR A 338 21.92 -5.78 -11.92
CA THR A 338 22.93 -6.82 -12.11
C THR A 338 24.26 -6.39 -11.52
N ASP A 339 24.97 -7.35 -10.95
CA ASP A 339 26.36 -7.19 -10.50
C ASP A 339 27.19 -8.40 -10.93
N THR A 340 28.45 -8.16 -11.28
CA THR A 340 29.33 -9.18 -11.87
C THR A 340 30.34 -9.78 -10.89
N MET A 341 30.49 -9.23 -9.68
CA MET A 341 31.56 -9.62 -8.76
C MET A 341 31.06 -10.02 -7.37
N SER A 342 30.57 -9.07 -6.56
CA SER A 342 30.11 -9.37 -5.20
C SER A 342 28.66 -9.85 -5.14
N GLY A 343 27.90 -9.67 -6.22
CA GLY A 343 26.47 -9.96 -6.31
C GLY A 343 25.61 -8.92 -5.58
N LEU A 344 24.30 -9.00 -5.78
CA LEU A 344 23.34 -8.07 -5.19
C LEU A 344 22.72 -8.60 -3.91
N ALA A 345 22.39 -7.70 -2.98
CA ALA A 345 21.55 -8.02 -1.83
C ALA A 345 20.07 -8.19 -2.24
N THR A 346 19.63 -7.39 -3.22
CA THR A 346 18.29 -7.45 -3.82
C THR A 346 18.45 -7.31 -5.33
N ASP A 347 17.97 -8.29 -6.09
CA ASP A 347 18.10 -8.33 -7.56
C ASP A 347 17.03 -7.49 -8.27
N THR A 348 15.87 -7.29 -7.64
CA THR A 348 14.71 -6.62 -8.23
C THR A 348 14.03 -5.68 -7.24
N GLN A 349 13.56 -4.54 -7.72
CA GLN A 349 12.80 -3.58 -6.92
C GLN A 349 11.64 -3.02 -7.74
N THR A 350 10.49 -2.86 -7.09
CA THR A 350 9.28 -2.28 -7.71
C THR A 350 9.02 -0.89 -7.13
N VAL A 351 8.72 0.08 -7.99
CA VAL A 351 8.35 1.44 -7.59
C VAL A 351 7.03 1.82 -8.24
N THR A 352 6.09 2.27 -7.41
CA THR A 352 4.78 2.76 -7.85
C THR A 352 4.88 4.21 -8.35
N SER A 353 4.24 4.50 -9.49
CA SER A 353 4.12 5.84 -10.04
C SER A 353 3.39 6.78 -9.08
N ILE A 354 3.82 8.05 -9.03
CA ILE A 354 3.18 9.10 -8.23
C ILE A 354 2.61 10.15 -9.16
N GLY A 355 1.32 10.47 -8.99
CA GLY A 355 0.61 11.44 -9.82
C GLY A 355 0.04 10.86 -11.11
N GLN A 356 -0.62 11.73 -11.87
CA GLN A 356 -1.31 11.44 -13.13
C GLN A 356 -0.69 12.23 -14.30
N GLY A 357 -1.13 11.92 -15.51
CA GLY A 357 -0.62 12.44 -16.77
C GLY A 357 0.50 11.59 -17.33
N SER A 358 1.48 12.23 -17.95
CA SER A 358 2.63 11.57 -18.56
C SER A 358 3.74 11.38 -17.52
N VAL A 359 3.79 10.21 -16.88
CA VAL A 359 4.66 9.91 -15.74
C VAL A 359 5.79 8.96 -16.11
N LYS A 360 7.01 9.27 -15.67
CA LYS A 360 8.13 8.31 -15.61
C LYS A 360 8.37 7.91 -14.16
N VAL A 361 8.70 6.64 -13.96
CA VAL A 361 9.15 6.10 -12.68
C VAL A 361 10.67 5.90 -12.75
N TYR A 362 11.34 6.16 -11.64
CA TYR A 362 12.79 6.05 -11.55
C TYR A 362 13.18 4.92 -10.63
N SER A 363 14.20 4.16 -11.01
CA SER A 363 14.72 3.10 -10.15
C SER A 363 15.23 3.65 -8.81
N PRO A 364 15.11 2.89 -7.72
CA PRO A 364 15.88 3.15 -6.51
C PRO A 364 17.37 2.83 -6.77
N ALA A 365 18.23 3.14 -5.79
CA ALA A 365 19.61 2.69 -5.84
C ALA A 365 19.69 1.18 -5.56
N PHE A 366 20.54 0.48 -6.30
CA PHE A 366 20.92 -0.90 -6.00
C PHE A 366 22.27 -0.91 -5.31
N THR A 367 22.44 -1.82 -4.35
CA THR A 367 23.67 -1.99 -3.57
C THR A 367 24.14 -3.44 -3.69
N ASP A 368 25.40 -3.62 -4.04
CA ASP A 368 26.02 -4.94 -4.08
C ASP A 368 26.47 -5.40 -2.68
N ASN A 369 27.02 -6.61 -2.58
CA ASN A 369 27.48 -7.15 -1.30
C ASN A 369 28.82 -6.55 -0.83
N ALA A 370 29.55 -5.85 -1.69
CA ALA A 370 30.72 -5.05 -1.32
C ALA A 370 30.36 -3.65 -0.83
N GLY A 371 29.10 -3.22 -0.98
CA GLY A 371 28.60 -1.91 -0.60
C GLY A 371 28.83 -0.82 -1.65
N ASN A 372 29.07 -1.17 -2.92
CA ASN A 372 28.99 -0.21 -4.02
C ASN A 372 27.53 0.03 -4.39
N THR A 373 27.21 1.26 -4.78
CA THR A 373 25.85 1.68 -5.13
C THR A 373 25.79 2.20 -6.55
N THR A 374 24.69 1.94 -7.27
CA THR A 374 24.43 2.54 -8.60
C THR A 374 24.52 4.07 -8.56
N ASP A 375 25.28 4.68 -9.47
CA ASP A 375 25.45 6.14 -9.56
C ASP A 375 24.25 6.88 -10.16
N ALA A 376 23.41 6.20 -10.95
CA ALA A 376 22.28 6.78 -11.67
C ALA A 376 20.98 6.00 -11.44
N ARG A 377 19.84 6.67 -11.59
CA ARG A 377 18.51 6.06 -11.61
C ARG A 377 18.17 5.69 -13.05
N ALA A 378 17.78 4.43 -13.29
CA ALA A 378 17.24 4.05 -14.59
C ALA A 378 15.84 4.64 -14.76
N ASP A 379 15.58 5.18 -15.96
CA ASP A 379 14.25 5.60 -16.39
C ASP A 379 13.40 4.37 -16.71
N SER A 380 12.15 4.35 -16.27
CA SER A 380 11.13 3.50 -16.90
C SER A 380 10.70 4.06 -18.26
N ASP A 381 9.84 3.32 -18.96
CA ASP A 381 8.99 3.89 -19.99
C ASP A 381 8.12 5.04 -19.43
N THR A 382 7.64 5.90 -20.32
CA THR A 382 6.65 6.92 -19.97
C THR A 382 5.25 6.27 -19.96
N PHE A 383 4.56 6.35 -18.84
CA PHE A 383 3.19 5.86 -18.68
C PHE A 383 2.22 7.04 -18.76
N GLN A 384 1.15 6.89 -19.54
CA GLN A 384 0.01 7.81 -19.49
C GLN A 384 -0.97 7.29 -18.44
N ILE A 385 -1.20 8.06 -17.40
CA ILE A 385 -1.96 7.62 -16.23
C ILE A 385 -3.08 8.61 -15.95
N ASP A 386 -4.31 8.11 -15.91
CA ASP A 386 -5.46 8.87 -15.46
C ASP A 386 -6.49 7.96 -14.82
N TRP A 387 -6.67 8.11 -13.51
CA TRP A 387 -7.66 7.39 -12.71
C TRP A 387 -8.80 8.31 -12.23
N THR A 388 -8.83 9.56 -12.68
CA THR A 388 -9.82 10.55 -12.25
C THR A 388 -10.96 10.53 -13.25
N ALA A 389 -12.14 10.10 -12.80
CA ALA A 389 -13.33 10.20 -13.63
C ALA A 389 -13.67 11.66 -13.97
N PRO A 390 -14.24 11.93 -15.16
CA PRO A 390 -14.75 13.26 -15.49
C PRO A 390 -15.73 13.80 -14.45
N ARG A 391 -15.71 15.12 -14.24
CA ARG A 391 -16.77 15.82 -13.50
C ARG A 391 -17.86 16.28 -14.47
N VAL A 392 -19.10 16.33 -13.98
CA VAL A 392 -20.27 16.76 -14.76
C VAL A 392 -20.91 17.97 -14.10
N ALA A 393 -21.32 18.96 -14.88
CA ALA A 393 -22.07 20.11 -14.40
C ALA A 393 -23.21 20.47 -15.35
N LEU A 394 -24.33 20.95 -14.81
CA LEU A 394 -25.39 21.56 -15.61
C LEU A 394 -24.87 22.86 -16.22
N SER A 395 -24.88 22.96 -17.54
CA SER A 395 -24.39 24.13 -18.29
C SER A 395 -25.51 24.93 -18.94
N GLY A 396 -26.71 24.35 -19.10
CA GLY A 396 -27.87 25.07 -19.62
C GLY A 396 -29.16 24.27 -19.49
N ALA A 397 -30.26 24.93 -19.81
CA ALA A 397 -31.57 24.31 -19.98
C ALA A 397 -32.31 25.00 -21.12
N SER A 398 -33.18 24.28 -21.82
CA SER A 398 -34.05 24.80 -22.86
C SER A 398 -35.50 24.34 -22.60
N PRO A 399 -36.46 25.26 -22.43
CA PRO A 399 -36.29 26.72 -22.41
C PRO A 399 -35.41 27.21 -21.24
N ALA A 400 -34.66 28.29 -21.45
CA ALA A 400 -33.69 28.80 -20.46
C ALA A 400 -34.32 29.34 -19.18
N SER A 401 -35.59 29.74 -19.24
CA SER A 401 -36.34 30.23 -18.09
C SER A 401 -37.79 29.78 -18.20
N PRO A 402 -38.47 29.53 -17.07
CA PRO A 402 -39.90 29.31 -17.05
C PRO A 402 -40.65 30.59 -17.48
N ASN A 403 -41.97 30.50 -17.56
CA ASN A 403 -42.82 31.67 -17.70
C ASN A 403 -42.76 32.59 -16.46
N ASP A 404 -43.47 33.73 -16.49
CA ASP A 404 -43.48 34.72 -15.39
C ASP A 404 -44.01 34.18 -14.04
N TYR A 405 -44.69 33.03 -14.05
CA TYR A 405 -45.20 32.35 -12.85
C TYR A 405 -44.27 31.23 -12.36
N GLY A 406 -43.12 31.03 -13.02
CA GLY A 406 -42.12 30.06 -12.64
C GLY A 406 -42.44 28.62 -13.08
N TRP A 407 -43.32 28.42 -14.06
CA TRP A 407 -43.68 27.12 -14.63
C TRP A 407 -43.25 26.96 -16.09
N TYR A 408 -43.00 25.72 -16.50
CA TYR A 408 -42.83 25.30 -17.89
C TYR A 408 -44.07 24.51 -18.34
N ASN A 409 -44.56 24.79 -19.55
CA ASN A 409 -45.66 24.04 -20.19
C ASN A 409 -45.21 23.02 -21.25
N THR A 410 -43.89 22.83 -21.36
CA THR A 410 -43.27 21.80 -22.20
C THR A 410 -42.18 21.11 -21.41
N ASP A 411 -41.64 20.03 -21.98
CA ASP A 411 -40.45 19.40 -21.42
C ASP A 411 -39.27 20.39 -21.39
N VAL A 412 -38.43 20.24 -20.36
CA VAL A 412 -37.17 20.96 -20.21
C VAL A 412 -36.04 20.04 -20.67
N VAL A 413 -35.26 20.51 -21.63
CA VAL A 413 -34.03 19.85 -22.07
C VAL A 413 -32.87 20.42 -21.27
N ALA A 414 -32.26 19.62 -20.40
CA ALA A 414 -31.09 19.99 -19.61
C ALA A 414 -29.81 19.65 -20.37
N THR A 415 -28.92 20.64 -20.54
CA THR A 415 -27.61 20.46 -21.16
C THR A 415 -26.56 20.34 -20.06
N PHE A 416 -25.78 19.26 -20.09
CA PHE A 416 -24.70 18.98 -19.16
C PHE A 416 -23.36 19.07 -19.86
N SER A 417 -22.37 19.63 -19.18
CA SER A 417 -20.97 19.68 -19.61
C SER A 417 -20.11 18.74 -18.78
N GLY A 418 -19.37 17.88 -19.47
CA GLY A 418 -18.29 17.09 -18.89
C GLY A 418 -17.00 17.89 -18.84
N PHE A 419 -16.13 17.57 -17.88
CA PHE A 419 -14.78 18.11 -17.82
C PHE A 419 -13.83 17.04 -17.30
N ASP A 420 -12.72 16.86 -18.00
CA ASP A 420 -11.56 16.11 -17.52
C ASP A 420 -10.27 16.89 -17.79
N GLU A 421 -9.36 16.90 -16.83
CA GLU A 421 -8.13 17.72 -16.85
C GLU A 421 -6.87 16.92 -17.21
N THR A 422 -6.93 15.59 -17.17
CA THR A 422 -5.74 14.74 -17.28
C THR A 422 -5.66 14.07 -18.65
N SER A 423 -6.61 13.20 -18.99
CA SER A 423 -6.66 12.53 -20.29
C SER A 423 -7.61 13.24 -21.28
N GLY A 424 -8.46 14.13 -20.80
CA GLY A 424 -9.48 14.83 -21.56
C GLY A 424 -10.69 13.94 -21.84
N LEU A 425 -11.76 14.49 -22.42
CA LEU A 425 -12.96 13.72 -22.73
C LEU A 425 -12.80 12.87 -23.99
N GLN A 426 -13.36 11.65 -23.96
CA GLN A 426 -13.39 10.75 -25.11
C GLN A 426 -14.48 11.11 -26.13
N SER A 427 -15.56 11.76 -25.67
CA SER A 427 -16.73 12.14 -26.45
C SER A 427 -17.00 13.65 -26.37
N GLU A 428 -18.12 14.08 -26.96
CA GLU A 428 -18.58 15.47 -26.91
C GLU A 428 -18.56 16.03 -25.47
N ALA A 429 -18.11 17.28 -25.35
CA ALA A 429 -18.00 17.96 -24.06
C ALA A 429 -19.37 18.35 -23.47
N THR A 430 -20.42 18.28 -24.28
CA THR A 430 -21.80 18.58 -23.89
C THR A 430 -22.77 17.50 -24.36
N GLN A 431 -23.71 17.14 -23.50
CA GLN A 431 -24.79 16.21 -23.81
C GLN A 431 -26.11 16.77 -23.27
N GLU A 432 -27.24 16.36 -23.85
CA GLU A 432 -28.58 16.83 -23.49
C GLU A 432 -29.45 15.66 -23.03
N GLU A 433 -30.26 15.92 -22.01
CA GLU A 433 -31.29 15.00 -21.53
C GLU A 433 -32.61 15.75 -21.35
N THR A 434 -33.72 15.09 -21.63
CA THR A 434 -35.05 15.72 -21.59
C THR A 434 -35.82 15.28 -20.35
N SER A 435 -36.46 16.23 -19.66
CA SER A 435 -37.33 15.94 -18.53
C SER A 435 -38.44 14.98 -18.90
N ASN A 436 -38.77 14.07 -17.98
CA ASN A 436 -39.86 13.13 -18.16
C ASN A 436 -40.99 13.41 -17.15
N GLY A 437 -42.24 13.38 -17.62
CA GLY A 437 -43.41 13.67 -16.81
C GLY A 437 -43.61 15.16 -16.51
N GLU A 438 -44.36 15.45 -15.45
CA GLU A 438 -44.67 16.79 -14.96
C GLU A 438 -44.72 16.77 -13.42
N GLY A 439 -44.59 17.94 -12.79
CA GLY A 439 -44.60 18.09 -11.35
C GLY A 439 -43.98 19.41 -10.88
N ALA A 440 -44.18 19.73 -9.60
CA ALA A 440 -43.61 20.94 -8.99
C ALA A 440 -42.09 20.84 -8.72
N ALA A 441 -41.50 19.66 -8.90
CA ALA A 441 -40.08 19.41 -8.63
C ALA A 441 -39.49 18.30 -9.52
N VAL A 442 -39.57 18.47 -10.84
CA VAL A 442 -38.98 17.55 -11.81
C VAL A 442 -37.47 17.76 -11.89
N LYS A 443 -36.70 16.68 -11.89
CA LYS A 443 -35.25 16.69 -12.14
C LYS A 443 -34.93 15.94 -13.44
N VAL A 444 -33.82 16.31 -14.04
CA VAL A 444 -33.21 15.63 -15.18
C VAL A 444 -31.84 15.13 -14.72
N ASP A 445 -31.61 13.84 -14.85
CA ASP A 445 -30.34 13.22 -14.46
C ASP A 445 -29.32 13.37 -15.59
N SER A 446 -28.07 13.70 -15.25
CA SER A 446 -27.03 13.80 -16.26
C SER A 446 -26.68 12.43 -16.87
N PRO A 447 -26.29 12.38 -18.16
CA PRO A 447 -25.67 11.19 -18.73
C PRO A 447 -24.26 10.96 -18.15
N ALA A 448 -23.67 9.80 -18.46
CA ALA A 448 -22.26 9.53 -18.16
C ALA A 448 -21.35 10.23 -19.17
N PHE A 449 -20.20 10.72 -18.69
CA PHE A 449 -19.09 11.17 -19.53
C PHE A 449 -17.91 10.22 -19.33
N GLU A 450 -17.25 9.86 -20.44
CA GLU A 450 -16.07 9.03 -20.44
C GLU A 450 -14.85 9.88 -20.83
N ASP A 451 -13.73 9.73 -20.10
CA ASP A 451 -12.45 10.30 -20.50
C ASP A 451 -11.69 9.40 -21.49
N VAL A 452 -10.59 9.90 -22.04
CA VAL A 452 -9.75 9.15 -22.99
C VAL A 452 -9.11 7.93 -22.34
N ALA A 453 -8.89 7.94 -21.02
CA ALA A 453 -8.39 6.79 -20.26
C ALA A 453 -9.45 5.71 -19.98
N GLY A 454 -10.73 6.01 -20.20
CA GLY A 454 -11.86 5.12 -20.01
C GLY A 454 -12.49 5.18 -18.61
N ASN A 455 -12.21 6.20 -17.80
CA ASN A 455 -12.94 6.42 -16.57
C ASN A 455 -14.31 7.05 -16.89
N LEU A 456 -15.34 6.60 -16.17
CA LEU A 456 -16.71 7.07 -16.32
C LEU A 456 -17.10 7.96 -15.14
N SER A 457 -17.68 9.12 -15.43
CA SER A 457 -18.34 9.94 -14.42
C SER A 457 -19.50 9.18 -13.79
N ALA A 458 -19.83 9.51 -12.53
CA ALA A 458 -21.09 9.05 -11.96
C ALA A 458 -22.27 9.55 -12.81
N VAL A 459 -23.20 8.65 -13.12
CA VAL A 459 -24.48 9.01 -13.74
C VAL A 459 -25.39 9.68 -12.72
N GLY A 460 -26.27 10.57 -13.19
CA GLY A 460 -27.26 11.21 -12.33
C GLY A 460 -26.68 12.32 -11.46
N ALA A 461 -25.76 13.14 -11.99
CA ALA A 461 -25.58 14.46 -11.42
C ALA A 461 -26.91 15.22 -11.58
N ASP A 462 -27.49 15.64 -10.45
CA ASP A 462 -28.77 16.33 -10.40
C ASP A 462 -28.76 17.60 -11.28
N SER A 463 -29.77 17.78 -12.13
CA SER A 463 -30.09 19.10 -12.66
C SER A 463 -30.65 20.03 -11.57
N ALA A 464 -30.90 21.29 -11.96
CA ALA A 464 -31.84 22.13 -11.23
C ALA A 464 -33.22 21.46 -11.16
N THR A 465 -34.01 21.84 -10.17
CA THR A 465 -35.39 21.39 -10.04
C THR A 465 -36.31 22.29 -10.87
N TYR A 466 -37.11 21.69 -11.74
CA TYR A 466 -38.03 22.39 -12.64
C TYR A 466 -39.49 22.18 -12.22
N LYS A 467 -40.28 23.25 -12.30
CA LYS A 467 -41.75 23.19 -12.17
C LYS A 467 -42.35 23.03 -13.56
N ILE A 468 -42.82 21.84 -13.88
CA ILE A 468 -43.35 21.50 -15.21
C ILE A 468 -44.80 21.12 -15.03
N ASP A 469 -45.69 21.70 -15.82
CA ASP A 469 -47.09 21.32 -15.90
C ASP A 469 -47.53 21.45 -17.35
N LYS A 470 -47.87 20.34 -17.98
CA LYS A 470 -48.24 20.27 -19.40
C LYS A 470 -49.75 20.05 -19.57
N THR A 471 -50.48 19.98 -18.46
CA THR A 471 -51.88 19.57 -18.45
C THR A 471 -52.77 20.80 -18.41
N ALA A 472 -53.57 20.99 -19.47
CA ALA A 472 -54.58 22.05 -19.47
C ALA A 472 -55.63 21.84 -18.36
N PRO A 473 -56.23 22.93 -17.83
CA PRO A 473 -57.29 22.84 -16.85
C PRO A 473 -58.44 21.92 -17.28
N LYS A 474 -59.09 21.30 -16.30
CA LYS A 474 -60.35 20.57 -16.52
C LYS A 474 -61.54 21.49 -16.33
N VAL A 475 -62.52 21.40 -17.23
CA VAL A 475 -63.78 22.17 -17.16
C VAL A 475 -64.95 21.25 -16.86
N THR A 476 -65.88 21.73 -16.04
CA THR A 476 -67.19 21.10 -15.80
C THR A 476 -68.30 22.14 -16.00
N SER A 477 -69.52 21.69 -16.29
CA SER A 477 -70.66 22.59 -16.49
C SER A 477 -71.86 22.22 -15.61
N THR A 478 -72.60 23.23 -15.17
CA THR A 478 -73.84 23.11 -14.40
C THR A 478 -74.83 24.17 -14.83
N VAL A 479 -76.10 23.80 -15.02
CA VAL A 479 -77.16 24.78 -15.29
C VAL A 479 -77.41 25.60 -14.03
N LEU A 480 -77.18 26.91 -14.12
CA LEU A 480 -77.41 27.84 -13.02
C LEU A 480 -78.88 28.28 -12.95
N SER A 481 -79.46 28.62 -14.10
CA SER A 481 -80.85 29.09 -14.16
C SER A 481 -81.51 28.85 -15.53
N GLY A 482 -82.84 28.82 -15.53
CA GLY A 482 -83.70 28.59 -16.67
C GLY A 482 -85.05 28.04 -16.22
N THR A 483 -86.14 28.43 -16.88
CA THR A 483 -87.48 27.95 -16.59
C THR A 483 -87.77 26.72 -17.44
N THR A 484 -87.90 25.55 -16.80
CA THR A 484 -88.26 24.32 -17.52
C THR A 484 -89.69 24.40 -18.03
N GLY A 485 -89.86 24.27 -19.32
CA GLY A 485 -91.13 24.06 -19.99
C GLY A 485 -91.52 22.58 -20.03
N ALA A 486 -92.39 22.25 -20.99
CA ALA A 486 -92.79 20.88 -21.30
C ALA A 486 -91.78 20.18 -22.22
N ASN A 487 -91.84 18.85 -22.28
CA ASN A 487 -91.11 18.02 -23.25
C ASN A 487 -89.58 18.25 -23.35
N GLY A 488 -88.96 18.70 -22.25
CA GLY A 488 -87.53 18.98 -22.17
C GLY A 488 -87.10 20.31 -22.81
N TRP A 489 -88.03 21.20 -23.12
CA TRP A 489 -87.76 22.58 -23.52
C TRP A 489 -87.63 23.52 -22.33
N TYR A 490 -86.95 24.64 -22.52
CA TYR A 490 -86.94 25.78 -21.61
C TYR A 490 -87.76 26.92 -22.22
N THR A 491 -88.54 27.61 -21.39
CA THR A 491 -89.37 28.77 -21.77
C THR A 491 -88.75 30.11 -21.38
N SER A 492 -87.47 30.09 -21.00
CA SER A 492 -86.66 31.28 -20.75
C SER A 492 -85.23 31.05 -21.23
N ASP A 493 -84.43 32.12 -21.22
CA ASP A 493 -82.98 32.03 -21.37
C ASP A 493 -82.40 31.06 -20.34
N VAL A 494 -81.35 30.33 -20.75
CA VAL A 494 -80.62 29.38 -19.90
C VAL A 494 -79.26 29.97 -19.57
N VAL A 495 -78.87 29.92 -18.31
CA VAL A 495 -77.53 30.30 -17.85
C VAL A 495 -76.81 29.05 -17.37
N VAL A 496 -75.58 28.84 -17.88
CA VAL A 496 -74.72 27.72 -17.53
C VAL A 496 -73.47 28.25 -16.86
N ASP A 497 -73.17 27.73 -15.67
CA ASP A 497 -71.89 27.93 -15.02
C ASP A 497 -70.90 26.89 -15.51
N PHE A 498 -69.72 27.34 -15.92
CA PHE A 498 -68.57 26.50 -16.21
C PHE A 498 -67.52 26.70 -15.13
N THR A 499 -67.09 25.62 -14.50
CA THR A 499 -66.06 25.65 -13.45
C THR A 499 -64.79 24.98 -13.94
N GLY A 500 -63.71 25.75 -14.00
CA GLY A 500 -62.35 25.28 -14.26
C GLY A 500 -61.67 24.80 -12.99
N SER A 501 -60.87 23.76 -13.10
CA SER A 501 -60.00 23.25 -12.04
C SER A 501 -58.68 22.80 -12.63
N ASP A 502 -57.58 23.13 -11.96
CA ASP A 502 -56.26 22.61 -12.29
C ASP A 502 -55.61 21.97 -11.04
N GLN A 503 -54.88 20.87 -11.23
CA GLN A 503 -54.34 20.06 -10.14
C GLN A 503 -52.89 20.42 -9.78
N LEU A 504 -52.14 21.08 -10.66
CA LEU A 504 -50.70 21.21 -10.53
C LEU A 504 -50.24 22.67 -10.47
N SER A 505 -50.24 23.40 -11.58
CA SER A 505 -49.82 24.80 -11.59
C SER A 505 -50.88 25.73 -10.98
N GLY A 506 -52.14 25.30 -10.96
CA GLY A 506 -53.30 26.02 -10.45
C GLY A 506 -53.96 26.88 -11.53
N LEU A 507 -55.24 27.21 -11.33
CA LEU A 507 -56.01 27.97 -12.30
C LEU A 507 -55.62 29.45 -12.29
N LEU A 508 -55.26 30.00 -13.46
CA LEU A 508 -54.96 31.43 -13.64
C LEU A 508 -56.25 32.26 -13.79
N SER A 509 -57.27 31.72 -14.47
CA SER A 509 -58.53 32.41 -14.71
C SER A 509 -59.36 32.54 -13.41
N ALA A 510 -59.36 33.74 -12.82
CA ALA A 510 -60.27 34.11 -11.72
C ALA A 510 -61.42 34.98 -12.25
N PRO A 511 -62.70 34.67 -11.96
CA PRO A 511 -63.16 33.58 -11.09
C PRO A 511 -63.07 32.19 -11.75
N ALA A 512 -62.86 31.16 -10.92
CA ALA A 512 -62.81 29.76 -11.37
C ALA A 512 -64.14 29.26 -11.95
N THR A 513 -65.23 29.98 -11.71
CA THR A 513 -66.54 29.72 -12.31
C THR A 513 -66.95 30.92 -13.17
N GLN A 514 -67.30 30.66 -14.42
CA GLN A 514 -67.75 31.65 -15.39
C GLN A 514 -69.12 31.27 -15.93
N SER A 515 -70.06 32.21 -15.92
CA SER A 515 -71.44 32.00 -16.38
C SER A 515 -71.59 32.43 -17.84
N VAL A 516 -72.20 31.57 -18.65
CA VAL A 516 -72.57 31.89 -20.04
C VAL A 516 -74.08 31.76 -20.18
N SER A 517 -74.72 32.82 -20.68
CA SER A 517 -76.16 32.85 -20.92
C SER A 517 -76.47 32.63 -22.39
N SER A 518 -77.54 31.88 -22.68
CA SER A 518 -78.10 31.72 -24.01
C SER A 518 -79.51 32.29 -24.09
N SER A 519 -79.72 33.13 -25.10
CA SER A 519 -81.02 33.74 -25.43
C SER A 519 -81.58 33.27 -26.77
N GLY A 520 -80.90 32.37 -27.48
CA GLY A 520 -81.36 31.79 -28.73
C GLY A 520 -82.55 30.85 -28.54
N GLU A 521 -83.35 30.65 -29.59
CA GLU A 521 -84.45 29.67 -29.63
C GLU A 521 -84.09 28.48 -30.52
N GLY A 522 -84.79 27.36 -30.33
CA GLY A 522 -84.52 26.07 -30.97
C GLY A 522 -83.52 25.23 -30.19
N LEU A 523 -82.65 24.53 -30.92
CA LEU A 523 -81.52 23.79 -30.35
C LEU A 523 -80.34 24.74 -30.17
N VAL A 524 -79.91 24.95 -28.94
CA VAL A 524 -78.84 25.87 -28.61
C VAL A 524 -77.73 25.20 -27.83
N ASP A 525 -76.50 25.38 -28.32
CA ASP A 525 -75.27 24.94 -27.66
C ASP A 525 -74.63 26.09 -26.90
N VAL A 526 -74.43 25.90 -25.59
CA VAL A 526 -73.68 26.82 -24.73
C VAL A 526 -72.28 26.24 -24.54
N ARG A 527 -71.27 26.95 -25.03
CA ARG A 527 -69.87 26.51 -25.05
C ARG A 527 -69.12 27.15 -23.87
N SER A 528 -68.24 26.38 -23.24
CA SER A 528 -67.38 26.89 -22.16
C SER A 528 -66.43 27.99 -22.66
N PRO A 529 -66.10 28.98 -21.81
CA PRO A 529 -64.97 29.86 -22.07
C PRO A 529 -63.64 29.10 -21.96
N ILE A 530 -62.55 29.77 -22.34
CA ILE A 530 -61.19 29.26 -22.17
C ILE A 530 -60.78 29.42 -20.70
N PHE A 531 -60.21 28.36 -20.13
CA PHE A 531 -59.57 28.36 -18.83
C PHE A 531 -58.07 28.14 -19.00
N GLU A 532 -57.27 29.00 -18.39
CA GLU A 532 -55.81 28.94 -18.38
C GLU A 532 -55.30 28.61 -16.98
N ASP A 533 -54.17 27.91 -16.91
CA ASP A 533 -53.42 27.67 -15.67
C ASP A 533 -52.19 28.60 -15.54
N TYR A 534 -51.45 28.47 -14.44
CA TYR A 534 -50.23 29.24 -14.22
C TYR A 534 -49.03 28.76 -15.05
N ALA A 535 -49.08 27.57 -15.66
CA ALA A 535 -48.08 27.13 -16.63
C ALA A 535 -48.32 27.70 -18.04
N GLY A 536 -49.51 28.25 -18.29
CA GLY A 536 -49.92 28.76 -19.60
C GLY A 536 -50.53 27.67 -20.49
N ASN A 537 -50.97 26.55 -19.92
CA ASN A 537 -51.84 25.62 -20.64
C ASN A 537 -53.26 26.16 -20.64
N ALA A 538 -53.95 26.01 -21.76
CA ALA A 538 -55.29 26.51 -21.97
C ALA A 538 -56.21 25.40 -22.48
N THR A 539 -57.46 25.38 -22.02
CA THR A 539 -58.50 24.56 -22.64
C THR A 539 -58.83 25.09 -24.03
N GLU A 540 -59.19 24.22 -24.97
CA GLU A 540 -59.77 24.68 -26.23
C GLU A 540 -61.08 25.47 -25.99
N GLU A 541 -61.35 26.44 -26.87
CA GLU A 541 -62.60 27.19 -26.83
C GLU A 541 -63.79 26.23 -26.96
N GLY A 542 -64.71 26.26 -25.99
CA GLY A 542 -65.85 25.35 -25.96
C GLY A 542 -65.50 23.88 -25.68
N ALA A 543 -64.38 23.61 -25.00
CA ALA A 543 -63.98 22.25 -24.56
C ALA A 543 -65.11 21.45 -23.88
N VAL A 544 -66.04 22.14 -23.21
CA VAL A 544 -67.31 21.55 -22.75
C VAL A 544 -68.47 22.31 -23.39
N THR A 545 -69.42 21.55 -23.94
CA THR A 545 -70.65 22.09 -24.52
C THR A 545 -71.87 21.53 -23.80
N ALA A 546 -72.81 22.40 -23.45
CA ALA A 546 -74.10 22.04 -22.90
C ALA A 546 -75.21 22.45 -23.87
N SER A 547 -76.02 21.48 -24.30
CA SER A 547 -77.06 21.67 -25.31
C SER A 547 -78.45 21.75 -24.67
N PHE A 548 -79.26 22.71 -25.11
CA PHE A 548 -80.61 22.94 -24.61
C PHE A 548 -81.61 23.10 -25.76
N LYS A 549 -82.85 22.73 -25.49
CA LYS A 549 -84.01 23.10 -26.32
C LYS A 549 -84.65 24.32 -25.67
N ILE A 550 -84.70 25.46 -26.35
CA ILE A 550 -85.25 26.71 -25.82
C ILE A 550 -86.34 27.22 -26.75
N ASP A 551 -87.52 27.52 -26.23
CA ASP A 551 -88.59 28.17 -26.97
C ASP A 551 -89.40 29.04 -26.02
N LYS A 552 -89.29 30.36 -26.21
CA LYS A 552 -89.94 31.38 -25.37
C LYS A 552 -91.19 31.93 -26.06
N THR A 553 -91.42 31.56 -27.31
CA THR A 553 -92.42 32.16 -28.17
C THR A 553 -93.71 31.35 -28.08
N ALA A 554 -94.82 32.00 -27.74
CA ALA A 554 -96.12 31.34 -27.72
C ALA A 554 -96.64 31.10 -29.15
N PRO A 555 -97.42 30.03 -29.39
CA PRO A 555 -97.95 29.73 -30.72
C PRO A 555 -98.89 30.83 -31.19
N GLU A 556 -98.92 31.12 -32.49
CA GLU A 556 -99.95 31.98 -33.07
C GLU A 556 -101.25 31.20 -33.22
N ALA A 557 -102.39 31.83 -32.92
CA ALA A 557 -103.70 31.20 -33.01
C ALA A 557 -104.76 32.16 -33.52
N GLU A 558 -105.65 31.64 -34.38
CA GLU A 558 -106.83 32.35 -34.90
C GLU A 558 -108.05 31.41 -35.05
N PHE A 559 -109.25 31.98 -35.06
CA PHE A 559 -110.46 31.22 -35.41
C PHE A 559 -110.54 31.06 -36.94
N SER A 560 -110.97 29.89 -37.43
CA SER A 560 -111.17 29.65 -38.86
C SER A 560 -112.24 30.55 -39.49
N SER A 561 -113.15 31.06 -38.67
CA SER A 561 -114.21 31.98 -39.06
C SER A 561 -114.78 32.71 -37.84
N ALA A 562 -115.28 33.91 -38.08
CA ALA A 562 -116.08 34.63 -37.09
C ALA A 562 -117.48 34.00 -36.99
N VAL A 563 -118.00 33.86 -35.77
CA VAL A 563 -119.41 33.52 -35.55
C VAL A 563 -120.17 34.82 -35.38
N THR A 564 -121.05 35.14 -36.33
CA THR A 564 -121.92 36.31 -36.23
C THR A 564 -123.15 36.00 -35.41
N SER A 565 -123.68 37.01 -34.72
CA SER A 565 -124.98 36.88 -34.05
C SER A 565 -126.08 36.58 -35.07
N GLY A 566 -126.97 35.67 -34.72
CA GLY A 566 -128.03 35.18 -35.60
C GLY A 566 -129.21 34.63 -34.81
N TYR A 567 -130.36 34.53 -35.45
CA TYR A 567 -131.55 33.97 -34.81
C TYR A 567 -131.41 32.45 -34.57
N TYR A 568 -132.12 31.94 -33.56
CA TYR A 568 -132.17 30.51 -33.26
C TYR A 568 -132.49 29.69 -34.52
N GLY A 569 -131.75 28.60 -34.73
CA GLY A 569 -131.84 27.78 -35.95
C GLY A 569 -131.00 28.28 -37.13
N SER A 570 -130.38 29.46 -37.04
CA SER A 570 -129.51 30.05 -38.08
C SER A 570 -128.12 30.44 -37.56
N THR A 571 -127.70 29.91 -36.40
CA THR A 571 -126.35 30.14 -35.86
C THR A 571 -125.29 29.58 -36.81
N ALA A 572 -124.27 30.39 -37.13
CA ALA A 572 -123.17 29.96 -37.99
C ALA A 572 -122.43 28.75 -37.40
N PRO A 573 -121.87 27.83 -38.23
CA PRO A 573 -121.19 26.63 -37.75
C PRO A 573 -120.08 26.93 -36.75
N LYS A 574 -119.83 25.99 -35.84
CA LYS A 574 -118.72 26.07 -34.88
C LYS A 574 -117.39 26.23 -35.65
N PRO A 575 -116.63 27.32 -35.44
CA PRO A 575 -115.32 27.50 -36.07
C PRO A 575 -114.32 26.51 -35.46
N THR A 576 -113.32 26.14 -36.25
CA THR A 576 -112.11 25.48 -35.74
C THR A 576 -111.10 26.54 -35.31
N CYS A 577 -110.03 26.12 -34.65
CA CYS A 577 -108.88 26.98 -34.38
C CYS A 577 -107.74 26.57 -35.31
N ILE A 578 -107.12 27.54 -35.96
CA ILE A 578 -105.91 27.38 -36.76
C ILE A 578 -104.77 27.95 -35.91
N ALA A 579 -103.74 27.14 -35.69
CA ALA A 579 -102.59 27.57 -34.92
C ALA A 579 -101.31 27.06 -35.58
N SER A 580 -100.25 27.85 -35.45
CA SER A 580 -98.91 27.53 -35.91
C SER A 580 -97.89 28.01 -34.90
N ASP A 581 -96.81 27.24 -34.78
CA ASP A 581 -95.68 27.57 -33.94
C ASP A 581 -94.39 27.45 -34.74
N GLY A 582 -93.53 28.47 -34.65
CA GLY A 582 -92.25 28.52 -35.36
C GLY A 582 -91.07 27.98 -34.55
N GLY A 583 -91.26 27.73 -33.26
CA GLY A 583 -90.24 27.31 -32.31
C GLY A 583 -90.29 25.81 -32.05
N SER A 584 -90.85 25.43 -30.91
CA SER A 584 -90.92 24.04 -30.44
C SER A 584 -91.91 23.18 -31.23
N GLY A 585 -92.83 23.79 -31.97
CA GLY A 585 -93.93 23.14 -32.69
C GLY A 585 -95.18 22.97 -31.82
N MET A 586 -96.31 22.62 -32.43
CA MET A 586 -97.60 22.50 -31.73
C MET A 586 -97.69 21.26 -30.83
N ASP A 587 -98.13 21.41 -29.57
CA ASP A 587 -98.51 20.31 -28.68
C ASP A 587 -99.99 19.95 -28.87
N GLY A 588 -100.23 19.12 -29.88
CA GLY A 588 -101.57 18.71 -30.28
C GLY A 588 -102.32 19.76 -31.10
N SER A 589 -103.65 19.67 -31.12
CA SER A 589 -104.50 20.57 -31.90
C SER A 589 -104.97 21.76 -31.07
N CYS A 590 -105.10 22.93 -31.68
CA CYS A 590 -105.77 24.06 -31.03
C CYS A 590 -107.27 23.75 -30.86
N ILE A 591 -107.77 23.87 -29.62
CA ILE A 591 -109.13 23.40 -29.28
C ILE A 591 -110.05 24.58 -28.97
N VAL A 592 -111.26 24.55 -29.53
CA VAL A 592 -112.32 25.55 -29.33
C VAL A 592 -113.40 25.02 -28.39
N TYR A 593 -113.70 25.78 -27.33
CA TYR A 593 -114.76 25.50 -26.37
C TYR A 593 -115.72 26.70 -26.22
N GLY A 594 -116.90 26.47 -25.63
CA GLY A 594 -117.91 27.52 -25.38
C GLY A 594 -118.94 27.75 -26.49
N TYR A 595 -118.97 26.90 -27.52
CA TYR A 595 -119.96 27.00 -28.61
C TYR A 595 -121.32 26.43 -28.18
N SER A 596 -122.38 27.20 -28.41
CA SER A 596 -123.79 26.84 -28.20
C SER A 596 -124.70 27.46 -29.26
N THR A 597 -125.80 26.77 -29.58
CA THR A 597 -126.87 27.27 -30.46
C THR A 597 -128.13 27.65 -29.69
N SER A 598 -128.08 27.64 -28.36
CA SER A 598 -129.21 28.05 -27.50
C SER A 598 -129.32 29.58 -27.48
N VAL A 599 -130.53 30.13 -27.33
CA VAL A 599 -130.74 31.58 -27.22
C VAL A 599 -129.89 32.18 -26.09
N GLY A 600 -129.26 33.33 -26.35
CA GLY A 600 -128.42 34.07 -25.40
C GLY A 600 -127.01 34.38 -25.92
N LYS A 601 -126.22 35.06 -25.09
CA LYS A 601 -124.83 35.43 -25.38
C LYS A 601 -123.88 34.29 -25.06
N HIS A 602 -122.95 34.02 -25.98
CA HIS A 602 -121.93 32.97 -25.85
C HIS A 602 -120.54 33.51 -26.11
N LYS A 603 -119.55 32.93 -25.43
CA LYS A 603 -118.13 33.25 -25.60
C LYS A 603 -117.36 32.00 -25.99
N LEU A 604 -116.78 32.05 -27.18
CA LEU A 604 -115.84 31.04 -27.67
C LEU A 604 -114.45 31.36 -27.14
N THR A 605 -113.76 30.31 -26.68
CA THR A 605 -112.35 30.38 -26.29
C THR A 605 -111.60 29.33 -27.08
N ALA A 606 -110.54 29.74 -27.78
CA ALA A 606 -109.59 28.85 -28.41
C ALA A 606 -108.25 28.94 -27.70
N THR A 607 -107.65 27.80 -27.40
CA THR A 607 -106.33 27.73 -26.77
C THR A 607 -105.41 26.86 -27.60
N ALA A 608 -104.28 27.43 -27.97
CA ALA A 608 -103.15 26.76 -28.61
C ALA A 608 -102.02 26.62 -27.58
N THR A 609 -101.33 25.49 -27.61
CA THR A 609 -100.15 25.23 -26.75
C THR A 609 -99.07 24.62 -27.63
N ASP A 610 -97.84 25.07 -27.47
CA ASP A 610 -96.67 24.51 -28.16
C ASP A 610 -96.02 23.38 -27.32
N LEU A 611 -95.00 22.73 -27.87
CA LEU A 611 -94.29 21.63 -27.22
C LEU A 611 -93.43 22.09 -26.04
N ALA A 612 -93.09 23.38 -25.95
CA ALA A 612 -92.44 23.98 -24.80
C ALA A 612 -93.42 24.36 -23.67
N GLY A 613 -94.73 24.30 -23.93
CA GLY A 613 -95.79 24.62 -22.99
C GLY A 613 -96.21 26.09 -22.99
N ASN A 614 -95.70 26.93 -23.89
CA ASN A 614 -96.21 28.29 -24.05
C ASN A 614 -97.62 28.25 -24.66
N LYS A 615 -98.45 29.23 -24.30
CA LYS A 615 -99.89 29.21 -24.62
C LYS A 615 -100.36 30.53 -25.18
N THR A 616 -101.18 30.42 -26.22
CA THR A 616 -101.99 31.53 -26.72
C THR A 616 -103.46 31.20 -26.54
N THR A 617 -104.21 32.16 -26.01
CA THR A 617 -105.66 32.05 -25.85
C THR A 617 -106.33 33.24 -26.50
N ILE A 618 -107.24 32.97 -27.43
CA ILE A 618 -108.05 33.97 -28.11
C ILE A 618 -109.53 33.71 -27.83
N THR A 619 -110.34 34.77 -27.90
CA THR A 619 -111.77 34.67 -27.64
C THR A 619 -112.58 35.46 -28.65
N GLN A 620 -113.77 34.96 -28.98
CA GLN A 620 -114.78 35.73 -29.71
C GLN A 620 -116.17 35.53 -29.10
N GLU A 621 -117.02 36.54 -29.20
CA GLU A 621 -118.37 36.54 -28.62
C GLU A 621 -119.42 36.62 -29.73
N TYR A 622 -120.55 35.96 -29.51
CA TYR A 622 -121.71 36.01 -30.40
C TYR A 622 -123.01 35.81 -29.61
N GLU A 623 -124.14 36.18 -30.21
CA GLU A 623 -125.45 36.08 -29.58
C GLU A 623 -126.41 35.30 -30.47
N VAL A 624 -127.09 34.30 -29.90
CA VAL A 624 -128.22 33.64 -30.55
C VAL A 624 -129.49 34.37 -30.15
N LEU A 625 -130.06 35.09 -31.10
CA LEU A 625 -131.26 35.90 -30.88
C LEU A 625 -132.51 35.02 -30.87
N ALA A 626 -133.47 35.37 -30.02
CA ALA A 626 -134.78 34.74 -30.00
C ALA A 626 -135.65 35.23 -31.18
N TRP A 627 -136.52 34.37 -31.69
CA TRP A 627 -137.57 34.70 -32.63
C TRP A 627 -138.57 35.69 -32.03
N THR A 628 -139.10 36.55 -32.88
CA THR A 628 -140.15 37.50 -32.54
C THR A 628 -141.51 36.90 -32.86
N ILE A 629 -142.43 36.93 -31.90
CA ILE A 629 -143.80 36.43 -32.10
C ILE A 629 -144.74 37.63 -32.16
N LYS A 630 -145.65 37.61 -33.14
CA LYS A 630 -146.69 38.64 -33.34
C LYS A 630 -148.08 37.99 -33.37
N GLY A 631 -149.10 38.70 -32.90
CA GLY A 631 -150.46 38.17 -32.72
C GLY A 631 -150.83 38.06 -31.22
N PHE A 632 -151.85 37.35 -30.79
CA PHE A 632 -152.90 36.73 -31.59
C PHE A 632 -153.73 37.78 -32.33
N TYR A 633 -154.01 37.54 -33.60
CA TYR A 633 -154.85 38.42 -34.41
C TYR A 633 -156.34 38.11 -34.21
N GLN A 634 -157.16 39.10 -34.57
CA GLN A 634 -158.62 39.02 -34.57
C GLN A 634 -159.13 37.66 -35.14
N PRO A 635 -160.02 36.97 -34.40
CA PRO A 635 -160.93 37.53 -33.38
C PRO A 635 -160.37 37.55 -31.94
N ILE A 636 -159.10 37.21 -31.70
CA ILE A 636 -158.52 37.32 -30.37
C ILE A 636 -157.95 38.72 -30.18
N ASP A 637 -158.36 39.39 -29.11
CA ASP A 637 -157.77 40.62 -28.64
C ASP A 637 -156.66 40.38 -27.63
N MET A 638 -155.56 41.10 -27.84
CA MET A 638 -154.35 41.04 -27.02
C MET A 638 -154.35 42.19 -25.99
N ASP A 639 -153.20 42.50 -25.40
CA ASP A 639 -153.02 43.65 -24.50
C ASP A 639 -153.87 43.63 -23.22
N GLY A 640 -154.05 42.43 -22.67
CA GLY A 640 -154.64 42.22 -21.35
C GLY A 640 -156.17 42.10 -21.33
N VAL A 641 -156.83 42.11 -22.50
CA VAL A 641 -158.27 41.87 -22.64
C VAL A 641 -158.62 40.40 -22.33
N PHE A 642 -159.80 40.19 -21.75
CA PHE A 642 -160.40 38.86 -21.62
C PHE A 642 -161.33 38.56 -22.78
N ASN A 643 -160.90 37.67 -23.66
CA ASN A 643 -161.67 37.21 -24.80
C ASN A 643 -162.83 36.31 -24.34
N THR A 644 -164.05 36.77 -24.53
CA THR A 644 -165.27 36.10 -24.08
C THR A 644 -165.88 35.25 -25.17
N VAL A 645 -166.14 33.98 -24.87
CA VAL A 645 -166.66 33.03 -25.86
C VAL A 645 -167.48 31.95 -25.17
N LYS A 646 -168.49 31.40 -25.84
CA LYS A 646 -169.27 30.29 -25.29
C LYS A 646 -168.36 29.09 -25.01
N GLY A 647 -168.42 28.51 -23.82
CA GLY A 647 -167.61 27.33 -23.48
C GLY A 647 -167.83 26.17 -24.45
N GLY A 648 -166.76 25.47 -24.85
CA GLY A 648 -166.78 24.41 -25.85
C GLY A 648 -166.63 24.88 -27.31
N SER A 649 -166.59 26.20 -27.55
CA SER A 649 -166.35 26.79 -28.87
C SER A 649 -164.91 26.60 -29.34
N THR A 650 -164.71 26.58 -30.67
CA THR A 650 -163.38 26.53 -31.29
C THR A 650 -162.96 27.94 -31.72
N VAL A 651 -161.96 28.50 -31.05
CA VAL A 651 -161.41 29.84 -31.33
C VAL A 651 -160.19 29.71 -32.23
N PRO A 652 -160.14 30.39 -33.39
CA PRO A 652 -158.95 30.42 -34.23
C PRO A 652 -157.94 31.41 -33.67
N ALA A 653 -156.87 30.90 -33.06
CA ALA A 653 -155.76 31.70 -32.59
C ALA A 653 -154.72 31.89 -33.71
N LYS A 654 -154.66 33.11 -34.25
CA LYS A 654 -153.85 33.45 -35.43
C LYS A 654 -152.60 34.21 -35.02
N PHE A 655 -151.42 33.83 -35.47
CA PHE A 655 -150.17 34.50 -35.05
C PHE A 655 -149.07 34.28 -36.09
N GLU A 656 -148.04 35.11 -36.06
CA GLU A 656 -146.85 34.96 -36.89
C GLU A 656 -145.61 34.82 -36.00
N VAL A 657 -144.60 34.13 -36.51
CA VAL A 657 -143.31 33.99 -35.82
C VAL A 657 -142.21 34.32 -36.80
N PHE A 658 -141.27 35.16 -36.39
CA PHE A 658 -140.22 35.69 -37.24
C PHE A 658 -138.84 35.47 -36.64
N ALA A 659 -137.92 34.95 -37.45
CA ALA A 659 -136.49 35.04 -37.22
C ALA A 659 -135.98 36.31 -37.94
N GLY A 660 -135.98 37.45 -37.25
CA GLY A 660 -135.70 38.75 -37.86
C GLY A 660 -136.78 39.13 -38.86
N ASP A 661 -136.42 39.29 -40.13
CA ASP A 661 -137.37 39.57 -41.21
C ASP A 661 -137.91 38.28 -41.87
N SER A 662 -137.34 37.11 -41.54
CA SER A 662 -137.75 35.83 -42.12
C SER A 662 -138.89 35.22 -41.30
N GLU A 663 -140.01 34.96 -41.96
CA GLU A 663 -141.16 34.29 -41.33
C GLU A 663 -140.88 32.79 -41.16
N ILE A 664 -141.16 32.27 -39.96
CA ILE A 664 -141.14 30.84 -39.64
C ILE A 664 -142.50 30.27 -39.99
N THR A 665 -142.53 29.21 -40.81
CA THR A 665 -143.78 28.62 -41.31
C THR A 665 -143.98 27.16 -40.88
N ASP A 666 -142.98 26.56 -40.22
CA ASP A 666 -143.07 25.19 -39.70
C ASP A 666 -143.80 25.15 -38.36
N ALA A 667 -145.02 24.63 -38.38
CA ALA A 667 -145.89 24.50 -37.21
C ALA A 667 -145.33 23.56 -36.14
N SER A 668 -144.44 22.63 -36.48
CA SER A 668 -143.84 21.69 -35.51
C SER A 668 -142.94 22.39 -34.48
N LEU A 669 -142.54 23.63 -34.77
CA LEU A 669 -141.69 24.46 -33.92
C LEU A 669 -142.49 25.25 -32.88
N MET A 670 -143.83 25.15 -32.88
CA MET A 670 -144.70 25.87 -31.97
C MET A 670 -145.48 24.87 -31.11
N ALA A 671 -145.52 25.13 -29.81
CA ALA A 671 -146.30 24.36 -28.86
C ALA A 671 -147.35 25.27 -28.21
N PHE A 672 -148.53 24.73 -27.97
CA PHE A 672 -149.60 25.44 -27.27
C PHE A 672 -149.88 24.79 -25.93
N THR A 673 -150.06 25.63 -24.92
CA THR A 673 -150.57 25.22 -23.61
C THR A 673 -151.74 26.12 -23.25
N ALA A 674 -152.80 25.51 -22.72
CA ALA A 674 -153.94 26.23 -22.18
C ALA A 674 -154.19 25.74 -20.76
N PHE A 675 -154.25 26.67 -19.81
CA PHE A 675 -154.48 26.33 -18.42
C PHE A 675 -155.41 27.34 -17.76
N LYS A 676 -156.13 26.88 -16.74
CA LYS A 676 -157.12 27.69 -16.03
C LYS A 676 -156.40 28.79 -15.25
N ILE A 677 -156.93 30.00 -15.31
CA ILE A 677 -156.49 31.14 -14.52
C ILE A 677 -157.67 31.70 -13.72
N THR A 678 -157.37 32.53 -12.72
CA THR A 678 -158.39 33.28 -11.99
C THR A 678 -158.99 34.36 -12.90
N CYS A 679 -160.31 34.50 -12.90
CA CYS A 679 -160.96 35.60 -13.60
C CYS A 679 -160.70 36.91 -12.87
N SER A 680 -160.05 37.86 -13.54
CA SER A 680 -159.83 39.20 -12.99
C SER A 680 -161.10 40.05 -13.14
N ALA A 681 -161.66 40.52 -12.03
CA ALA A 681 -162.83 41.40 -12.05
C ALA A 681 -162.44 42.80 -12.55
N GLY A 682 -163.30 43.42 -13.38
CA GLY A 682 -163.09 44.79 -13.89
C GLY A 682 -162.13 44.91 -15.08
N VAL A 683 -161.61 43.79 -15.61
CA VAL A 683 -160.84 43.80 -16.86
C VAL A 683 -161.77 43.91 -18.06
N VAL A 684 -161.37 44.68 -19.07
CA VAL A 684 -162.09 44.82 -20.33
C VAL A 684 -162.26 43.44 -20.96
N THR A 685 -163.48 43.13 -21.36
CA THR A 685 -163.82 41.90 -22.06
C THR A 685 -164.25 42.23 -23.47
N ASP A 686 -163.84 41.43 -24.44
CA ASP A 686 -164.35 41.50 -25.81
C ASP A 686 -164.95 40.17 -26.22
N GLU A 687 -165.96 40.15 -27.08
CA GLU A 687 -166.59 38.90 -27.52
C GLU A 687 -165.89 38.33 -28.76
N ILE A 688 -165.53 37.05 -28.76
CA ILE A 688 -165.02 36.39 -29.98
C ILE A 688 -166.11 36.37 -31.05
N GLU A 689 -165.93 37.17 -32.11
CA GLU A 689 -166.94 37.39 -33.16
C GLU A 689 -166.88 36.32 -34.26
N THR A 690 -165.74 35.65 -34.40
CA THR A 690 -165.57 34.58 -35.39
C THR A 690 -165.10 33.28 -34.76
N LEU A 691 -165.84 32.21 -35.02
CA LEU A 691 -165.50 30.85 -34.57
C LEU A 691 -165.06 30.01 -35.76
N ALA A 692 -164.11 29.10 -35.53
CA ALA A 692 -163.74 28.11 -36.54
C ALA A 692 -164.77 26.97 -36.59
N THR A 693 -164.95 26.36 -37.76
CA THR A 693 -165.83 25.19 -37.95
C THR A 693 -165.49 24.06 -36.97
N ALA A 694 -166.51 23.43 -36.40
CA ALA A 694 -166.35 22.38 -35.39
C ALA A 694 -165.49 21.20 -35.91
N GLY A 695 -164.41 20.89 -35.19
CA GLY A 695 -163.44 19.86 -35.52
C GLY A 695 -162.29 19.76 -34.50
N SER A 696 -161.35 18.84 -34.71
CA SER A 696 -160.19 18.64 -33.83
C SER A 696 -159.31 19.88 -33.70
N THR A 697 -158.65 20.02 -32.55
CA THR A 697 -157.66 21.06 -32.31
C THR A 697 -156.46 20.87 -33.22
N ILE A 698 -156.30 21.75 -34.21
CA ILE A 698 -155.25 21.69 -35.22
C ILE A 698 -154.44 22.97 -35.23
N LEU A 699 -153.11 22.83 -35.15
CA LEU A 699 -152.15 23.89 -35.47
C LEU A 699 -151.71 23.68 -36.92
N ARG A 700 -151.79 24.74 -37.72
CA ARG A 700 -151.28 24.74 -39.10
C ARG A 700 -150.76 26.11 -39.46
N TYR A 701 -149.89 26.18 -40.45
CA TYR A 701 -149.56 27.42 -41.13
C TYR A 701 -150.53 27.63 -42.30
N ASP A 702 -151.14 28.80 -42.38
CA ASP A 702 -152.00 29.22 -43.47
C ASP A 702 -151.18 30.07 -44.46
N ALA A 703 -150.72 29.42 -45.54
CA ALA A 703 -149.87 30.06 -46.54
C ALA A 703 -150.57 31.18 -47.33
N ILE A 704 -151.91 31.20 -47.37
CA ILE A 704 -152.66 32.26 -48.04
C ILE A 704 -152.76 33.47 -47.12
N GLY A 705 -152.98 33.22 -45.82
CA GLY A 705 -153.07 34.25 -44.80
C GLY A 705 -151.73 34.79 -44.30
N GLY A 706 -150.62 34.10 -44.56
CA GLY A 706 -149.30 34.48 -44.04
C GLY A 706 -149.26 34.45 -42.51
N GLN A 707 -149.83 33.41 -41.89
CA GLN A 707 -149.90 33.29 -40.44
C GLN A 707 -150.15 31.84 -40.01
N PHE A 708 -149.76 31.50 -38.79
CA PHE A 708 -150.25 30.29 -38.14
C PHE A 708 -151.71 30.46 -37.71
N VAL A 709 -152.46 29.36 -37.75
CA VAL A 709 -153.81 29.28 -37.22
C VAL A 709 -153.92 28.04 -36.33
N TYR A 710 -154.10 28.27 -35.03
CA TYR A 710 -154.41 27.24 -34.05
C TYR A 710 -155.90 27.26 -33.70
N ASN A 711 -156.62 26.23 -34.13
CA ASN A 711 -158.04 26.10 -33.79
C ASN A 711 -158.18 25.53 -32.38
N TRP A 712 -158.15 26.40 -31.37
CA TRP A 712 -158.24 25.99 -29.98
C TRP A 712 -159.68 25.69 -29.58
N LYS A 713 -159.98 24.44 -29.20
CA LYS A 713 -161.28 24.09 -28.62
C LYS A 713 -161.26 24.46 -27.14
N THR A 714 -162.03 25.48 -26.79
CA THR A 714 -162.14 25.94 -25.40
C THR A 714 -162.76 24.84 -24.52
N PRO A 715 -162.36 24.75 -23.24
CA PRO A 715 -163.03 23.88 -22.27
C PRO A 715 -164.52 24.23 -22.10
N THR A 716 -165.30 23.33 -21.49
CA THR A 716 -166.70 23.62 -21.12
C THR A 716 -166.78 24.23 -19.72
N GLY A 717 -167.82 25.03 -19.45
CA GLY A 717 -168.07 25.63 -18.13
C GLY A 717 -168.09 27.16 -18.14
N ALA A 718 -169.30 27.72 -18.02
CA ALA A 718 -169.52 29.17 -17.95
C ALA A 718 -168.88 29.79 -16.70
N GLY A 719 -168.39 31.01 -16.83
CA GLY A 719 -167.76 31.80 -15.77
C GLY A 719 -166.29 31.43 -15.47
N THR A 720 -165.67 30.53 -16.23
CA THR A 720 -164.27 30.13 -16.02
C THR A 720 -163.30 30.87 -16.94
N CYS A 721 -162.05 31.07 -16.48
CA CYS A 721 -161.03 31.79 -17.24
C CYS A 721 -159.81 30.93 -17.56
N TYR A 722 -159.21 31.15 -18.73
CA TYR A 722 -158.06 30.39 -19.22
C TYR A 722 -157.03 31.32 -19.84
N LYS A 723 -155.75 30.96 -19.74
CA LYS A 723 -154.67 31.57 -20.51
C LYS A 723 -154.22 30.59 -21.57
N LEU A 724 -154.26 31.01 -22.82
CA LEU A 724 -153.69 30.29 -23.95
C LEU A 724 -152.30 30.85 -24.20
N VAL A 725 -151.27 30.00 -24.18
CA VAL A 725 -149.87 30.37 -24.44
C VAL A 725 -149.38 29.57 -25.63
N MET A 726 -148.80 30.26 -26.61
CA MET A 726 -147.98 29.65 -27.64
C MET A 726 -146.52 29.87 -27.26
N THR A 727 -145.72 28.80 -27.29
CA THR A 727 -144.27 28.83 -27.07
C THR A 727 -143.58 28.26 -28.30
N ALA A 728 -142.70 29.04 -28.89
CA ALA A 728 -141.84 28.60 -29.96
C ALA A 728 -140.63 27.80 -29.43
N LYS A 729 -140.00 27.01 -30.29
CA LYS A 729 -138.90 26.08 -29.92
C LYS A 729 -137.67 26.78 -29.36
N ASP A 730 -137.45 28.04 -29.70
CA ASP A 730 -136.39 28.90 -29.18
C ASP A 730 -136.68 29.42 -27.76
N GLY A 731 -137.89 29.18 -27.24
CA GLY A 731 -138.36 29.63 -25.92
C GLY A 731 -139.19 30.91 -25.93
N SER A 732 -139.28 31.62 -27.06
CA SER A 732 -140.16 32.79 -27.19
C SER A 732 -141.62 32.39 -27.01
N SER A 733 -142.45 33.27 -26.42
CA SER A 733 -143.86 32.95 -26.22
C SER A 733 -144.79 34.15 -26.36
N ILE A 734 -146.07 33.88 -26.68
CA ILE A 734 -147.16 34.85 -26.69
C ILE A 734 -148.40 34.26 -26.03
N SER A 735 -149.28 35.10 -25.50
CA SER A 735 -150.43 34.60 -24.74
C SER A 735 -151.63 35.51 -24.73
N ALA A 736 -152.83 34.93 -24.75
CA ALA A 736 -154.10 35.61 -24.57
C ALA A 736 -154.91 35.01 -23.41
N ASN A 737 -155.74 35.85 -22.79
CA ASN A 737 -156.64 35.45 -21.72
C ASN A 737 -158.07 35.32 -22.26
N PHE A 738 -158.81 34.34 -21.73
CA PHE A 738 -160.17 34.01 -22.15
C PHE A 738 -161.10 33.87 -20.96
N LYS A 739 -162.37 34.25 -21.13
CA LYS A 739 -163.47 34.05 -20.16
C LYS A 739 -164.63 33.34 -20.84
N LEU A 740 -164.99 32.16 -20.36
CA LEU A 740 -166.03 31.34 -20.98
C LEU A 740 -167.42 31.77 -20.48
N LYS A 741 -168.38 31.93 -21.40
CA LYS A 741 -169.78 32.26 -21.09
C LYS A 741 -170.75 31.12 -21.37
#